data_AF-G0LLZ4-F1
#
_entry.id   AF-G0LLZ4-F1
#
_cell.length_a   1.000
_cell.length_b   1.000
_cell.length_c   1.000
_cell.angle_alpha   90.00
_cell.angle_beta   90.00
_cell.angle_gamma   90.00
#
_symmetry.space_group_name_H-M   'P 1'
#
loop_
_entity.id
_entity.type
_entity.pdbx_description
1 polymer ?
#
loop_
_entity_poly.entity_id
_entity_poly.type
_entity_poly.pdbx_seq_one_letter_code
_entity_poly.pdbx_strand_id
1 'polypeptide(L)'
;MRIRGQIIRIDDEREVTTNQGSRTLVEVTLRVDDLPANETAELDIPDSSLTEDPIRTLTLWGDWAETMTYAEPEMELLVTNVDLDEYRGDPRYSTTSDSYVILEPSFIVDVTDIRSWVQCPRMYYLNKLSGIPLKYPVVKGTIVHEVFGDLLRGRDLSSSIDDRVDEAGLELGLLGRDADAVREEVRQNATAIEGWLDQGTLGRSEDTWRSEQTLISPTFGIKGRADALRRGIPVELKTGKNTDHDPRFQDKIQAAAYALILVNRGIDVNTGTLLYTKNTAVDRNEETGDLSPAKDFSIAPGLLKFVVRKRNEIAAMEHDMSIPTGYEADAICEYCFEQDTCRVVAGRLDQESKAGQVGQTLPADEREYLEQFYHAIERERRAVHDEYRKLWTQSPSERASDDRALINLTPAGATQLDTGRWEIRATRDDDAVSKLRSGDTALGSNGNPITGQSEVCRIQTLDADNNGDGTIVVTADEKITLKRLDVYPSEIGIDRMLTALDDFILRGDDTQKAVFFNRREPTFSNRADETYIPSNDAQNRAVKRAVNAEDFALIHGPPGTGKTYTIAQLLSVLVARGDRVLLSAFTNRAVDNALTAVRDPDVDVSDESIVRVGTNAGIDDSMQDVKLDDTGSPAACATALQSASVVAATTATCGSRVMREQSFDIAVIDEASQLTEPNTLAAVALADRVVLVGDHQQLPPVVRADTDLQTSLFERLIDTHPEASVLLDRQYRMAQRIQAFSSQKFYDGELRPATRTVATQRPTDLLDETPTGPATDGGDSYRQQKQQRLDAHQNDQTETHTLPAHLRDPVVFIDPDGTRDGNTNLTEADRIADIVTTYIDAGVDPSDIGVIAPFRAQVAAISQRTSVTVDTVDRFQGSAKEIIIISFVATNSLEEPIFEDTRRVNVAITRARKGLVLVGDTAALSSDPFYATLLEWAKQ
;
A
#
# COMPACT_ATOMS: atom_id res chain seq x y z
N MET A 1 33.58 -13.29 12.31
CA MET A 1 33.58 -11.82 12.48
C MET A 1 32.87 -11.18 11.30
N ARG A 2 32.10 -10.12 11.54
CA ARG A 2 31.48 -9.27 10.51
C ARG A 2 31.93 -7.84 10.72
N ILE A 3 32.03 -7.04 9.66
CA ILE A 3 32.23 -5.59 9.73
C ILE A 3 31.16 -4.91 8.89
N ARG A 4 30.56 -3.86 9.44
CA ARG A 4 29.54 -3.05 8.77
C ARG A 4 29.85 -1.58 8.99
N GLY A 5 29.62 -0.75 8.00
CA GLY A 5 29.83 0.69 8.11
C GLY A 5 29.63 1.43 6.79
N GLN A 6 29.65 2.75 6.85
CA GLN A 6 29.51 3.62 5.69
C GLN A 6 30.86 3.77 4.97
N ILE A 7 30.86 3.72 3.64
CA ILE A 7 32.06 3.93 2.83
C ILE A 7 32.45 5.41 2.86
N ILE A 8 33.64 5.71 3.37
CA ILE A 8 34.22 7.06 3.32
C ILE A 8 35.06 7.23 2.04
N ARG A 9 35.83 6.19 1.70
CA ARG A 9 36.84 6.27 0.63
C ARG A 9 37.12 4.88 0.08
N ILE A 10 37.27 4.81 -1.24
CA ILE A 10 37.68 3.62 -1.98
C ILE A 10 39.02 3.94 -2.65
N ASP A 11 40.03 3.10 -2.46
CA ASP A 11 41.35 3.25 -3.09
C ASP A 11 41.38 2.62 -4.48
N ASP A 12 42.30 3.08 -5.33
CA ASP A 12 42.52 2.47 -6.64
C ASP A 12 42.87 0.97 -6.53
N GLU A 13 42.37 0.18 -7.47
CA GLU A 13 42.68 -1.25 -7.58
C GLU A 13 44.19 -1.48 -7.76
N ARG A 14 44.73 -2.42 -7.00
CA ARG A 14 46.15 -2.81 -7.05
C ARG A 14 46.29 -4.29 -7.35
N GLU A 15 47.20 -4.63 -8.26
CA GLU A 15 47.58 -6.02 -8.51
C GLU A 15 48.79 -6.40 -7.64
N VAL A 16 48.65 -7.45 -6.83
CA VAL A 16 49.73 -7.97 -5.98
C VAL A 16 50.13 -9.36 -6.45
N THR A 17 51.39 -9.49 -6.86
CA THR A 17 51.98 -10.77 -7.25
C THR A 17 52.46 -11.52 -6.01
N THR A 18 51.84 -12.68 -5.75
CA THR A 18 52.26 -13.60 -4.68
C THR A 18 52.87 -14.87 -5.28
N ASN A 19 53.48 -15.72 -4.44
CA ASN A 19 53.97 -17.04 -4.84
C ASN A 19 52.86 -17.99 -5.36
N GLN A 20 51.58 -17.61 -5.20
CA GLN A 20 50.40 -18.37 -5.63
C GLN A 20 49.70 -17.76 -6.86
N GLY A 21 50.30 -16.75 -7.51
CA GLY A 21 49.72 -16.00 -8.64
C GLY A 21 49.51 -14.52 -8.31
N SER A 22 49.09 -13.73 -9.32
CA SER A 22 48.64 -12.36 -9.08
C SER A 22 47.20 -12.34 -8.60
N ARG A 23 46.89 -11.42 -7.67
CA ARG A 23 45.55 -11.17 -7.16
C ARG A 23 45.31 -9.68 -7.11
N THR A 24 44.10 -9.27 -7.45
CA THR A 24 43.64 -7.89 -7.32
C THR A 24 43.17 -7.63 -5.90
N LEU A 25 43.44 -6.42 -5.41
CA LEU A 25 42.93 -5.91 -4.15
C LEU A 25 42.49 -4.47 -4.25
N VAL A 26 41.52 -4.11 -3.42
CA VAL A 26 41.07 -2.73 -3.16
C VAL A 26 41.04 -2.50 -1.66
N GLU A 27 41.55 -1.35 -1.21
CA GLU A 27 41.42 -0.91 0.18
C GLU A 27 40.21 0.04 0.29
N VAL A 28 39.33 -0.22 1.27
CA VAL A 28 38.15 0.58 1.55
C VAL A 28 38.25 1.13 2.97
N THR A 29 37.93 2.40 3.13
CA THR A 29 37.87 3.07 4.43
C THR A 29 36.40 3.17 4.86
N LEU A 30 36.06 2.57 5.99
CA LEU A 30 34.71 2.52 6.53
C LEU A 30 34.58 3.35 7.80
N ARG A 31 33.42 3.94 8.00
CA ARG A 31 32.96 4.53 9.26
C ARG A 31 31.99 3.58 9.95
N VAL A 32 32.26 3.15 11.19
CA VAL A 32 31.45 2.12 11.87
C VAL A 32 30.50 2.66 12.96
N ASP A 33 30.57 3.95 13.31
CA ASP A 33 29.73 4.60 14.33
C ASP A 33 28.39 5.16 13.81
N ASP A 34 28.24 5.34 12.50
CA ASP A 34 26.97 5.78 11.86
C ASP A 34 25.90 4.66 11.80
N LEU A 35 26.11 3.54 12.52
CA LEU A 35 25.14 2.46 12.66
C LEU A 35 24.22 2.70 13.87
N PRO A 36 22.90 2.45 13.78
CA PRO A 36 21.99 2.58 14.91
C PRO A 36 22.47 1.75 16.11
N ALA A 37 22.36 2.27 17.33
CA ALA A 37 22.84 1.63 18.58
C ALA A 37 22.25 0.23 18.85
N ASN A 38 21.18 -0.14 18.14
CA ASN A 38 20.47 -1.41 18.22
C ASN A 38 21.10 -2.48 17.30
N GLU A 39 21.86 -2.05 16.28
CA GLU A 39 22.48 -2.90 15.25
C GLU A 39 23.94 -3.29 15.62
N THR A 40 24.55 -2.60 16.58
CA THR A 40 25.89 -2.91 17.10
C THR A 40 25.92 -4.18 17.96
N ALA A 41 24.77 -4.66 18.47
CA ALA A 41 24.69 -5.88 19.29
C ALA A 41 24.89 -7.20 18.52
N GLU A 42 24.76 -7.19 17.18
CA GLU A 42 25.05 -8.35 16.31
C GLU A 42 26.45 -8.31 15.66
N LEU A 43 27.26 -7.30 16.00
CA LEU A 43 28.63 -7.20 15.52
C LEU A 43 29.56 -7.98 16.45
N ASP A 44 30.16 -9.07 15.95
CA ASP A 44 31.30 -9.76 16.58
C ASP A 44 32.57 -8.87 16.55
N ILE A 45 32.49 -7.61 16.95
CA ILE A 45 33.67 -6.77 17.16
C ILE A 45 34.09 -6.97 18.61
N PRO A 46 35.26 -7.58 18.91
CA PRO A 46 35.74 -7.70 20.28
C PRO A 46 35.74 -6.32 20.95
N ASP A 47 35.10 -6.21 22.10
CA ASP A 47 35.00 -4.99 22.94
C ASP A 47 36.39 -4.35 23.22
N SER A 48 37.46 -5.14 23.10
CA SER A 48 38.85 -4.71 23.21
C SER A 48 39.44 -3.99 21.98
N SER A 49 38.67 -3.79 20.90
CA SER A 49 39.12 -3.21 19.61
C SER A 49 38.40 -1.92 19.18
N LEU A 50 37.53 -1.39 20.05
CA LEU A 50 36.97 -0.06 19.92
C LEU A 50 38.01 0.98 20.38
N THR A 51 38.93 1.33 19.49
CA THR A 51 39.67 2.60 19.57
C THR A 51 38.69 3.77 19.54
N GLU A 52 39.02 4.92 20.15
CA GLU A 52 38.21 6.15 20.09
C GLU A 52 37.87 6.61 18.65
N ASP A 53 38.64 6.19 17.65
CA ASP A 53 38.40 6.44 16.23
C ASP A 53 37.42 5.39 15.65
N PRO A 54 36.30 5.77 15.00
CA PRO A 54 35.35 4.86 14.34
C PRO A 54 35.74 4.47 12.91
N ILE A 55 36.90 4.93 12.42
CA ILE A 55 37.35 4.63 11.06
C ILE A 55 38.06 3.27 11.03
N ARG A 56 37.75 2.42 10.05
CA ARG A 56 38.39 1.11 9.83
C ARG A 56 38.82 0.94 8.39
N THR A 57 39.96 0.28 8.17
CA THR A 57 40.43 -0.10 6.83
C THR A 57 40.12 -1.57 6.56
N LEU A 58 39.52 -1.83 5.41
CA LEU A 58 39.14 -3.15 4.92
C LEU A 58 39.80 -3.42 3.56
N THR A 59 40.52 -4.54 3.45
CA THR A 59 41.10 -5.00 2.18
C THR A 59 40.21 -6.07 1.55
N LEU A 60 39.71 -5.79 0.35
CA LEU A 60 38.89 -6.69 -0.45
C LEU A 60 39.76 -7.35 -1.53
N TRP A 61 39.62 -8.66 -1.70
CA TRP A 61 40.45 -9.44 -2.64
C TRP A 61 39.63 -10.10 -3.76
N GLY A 62 40.22 -10.19 -4.97
CA GLY A 62 39.67 -10.92 -6.11
C GLY A 62 38.32 -10.38 -6.58
N ASP A 63 37.34 -11.26 -6.82
CA ASP A 63 35.96 -10.89 -7.22
C ASP A 63 35.31 -9.81 -6.34
N TRP A 64 35.71 -9.71 -5.07
CA TRP A 64 35.21 -8.68 -4.15
C TRP A 64 35.86 -7.31 -4.36
N ALA A 65 37.06 -7.25 -4.92
CA ALA A 65 37.66 -5.99 -5.38
C ALA A 65 36.85 -5.44 -6.57
N GLU A 66 36.43 -6.28 -7.52
CA GLU A 66 35.59 -5.88 -8.66
C GLU A 66 34.21 -5.33 -8.23
N THR A 67 33.71 -5.74 -7.06
CA THR A 67 32.45 -5.20 -6.51
C THR A 67 32.57 -3.70 -6.21
N MET A 68 33.77 -3.21 -5.90
CA MET A 68 34.00 -1.79 -5.60
C MET A 68 33.97 -0.89 -6.84
N THR A 69 33.96 -1.45 -8.05
CA THR A 69 33.74 -0.68 -9.28
C THR A 69 32.35 -0.02 -9.30
N TYR A 70 31.39 -0.58 -8.58
CA TYR A 70 30.02 -0.06 -8.48
C TYR A 70 29.76 0.65 -7.15
N ALA A 71 30.73 0.65 -6.23
CA ALA A 71 30.55 1.25 -4.92
C ALA A 71 30.92 2.74 -4.96
N GLU A 72 30.17 3.54 -4.23
CA GLU A 72 30.41 4.97 -4.05
C GLU A 72 30.61 5.31 -2.57
N PRO A 73 31.26 6.43 -2.23
CA PRO A 73 31.18 6.99 -0.89
C PRO A 73 29.72 7.17 -0.45
N GLU A 74 29.49 7.17 0.86
CA GLU A 74 28.18 7.24 1.51
C GLU A 74 27.34 5.96 1.45
N MET A 75 27.65 5.02 0.56
CA MET A 75 27.00 3.72 0.57
C MET A 75 27.32 2.94 1.85
N GLU A 76 26.37 2.14 2.29
CA GLU A 76 26.56 1.17 3.37
C GLU A 76 27.28 -0.08 2.86
N LEU A 77 28.24 -0.59 3.62
CA LEU A 77 28.95 -1.84 3.32
C LEU A 77 28.86 -2.80 4.51
N LEU A 78 28.48 -4.05 4.24
CA LEU A 78 28.57 -5.19 5.16
C LEU A 78 29.49 -6.26 4.57
N VAL A 79 30.49 -6.70 5.35
CA VAL A 79 31.35 -7.82 4.99
C VAL A 79 31.32 -8.90 6.06
N THR A 80 31.05 -10.13 5.64
CA THR A 80 30.97 -11.30 6.51
C THR A 80 32.27 -12.10 6.50
N ASN A 81 32.51 -12.87 7.56
CA ASN A 81 33.66 -13.78 7.70
C ASN A 81 35.01 -13.12 7.41
N VAL A 82 35.24 -11.93 7.96
CA VAL A 82 36.51 -11.20 7.80
C VAL A 82 37.59 -11.73 8.73
N ASP A 83 38.83 -11.67 8.26
CA ASP A 83 40.02 -11.84 9.10
C ASP A 83 40.44 -10.47 9.66
N LEU A 84 40.88 -10.47 10.91
CA LEU A 84 41.42 -9.31 11.61
C LEU A 84 42.93 -9.46 11.79
N ASP A 85 43.69 -8.48 11.31
CA ASP A 85 45.13 -8.34 11.54
C ASP A 85 45.41 -6.98 12.22
N GLU A 86 46.56 -6.86 12.88
CA GLU A 86 46.97 -5.64 13.57
C GLU A 86 48.25 -5.09 12.94
N TYR A 87 48.16 -3.91 12.31
CA TYR A 87 49.31 -3.26 11.70
C TYR A 87 49.61 -1.93 12.40
N ARG A 88 50.76 -1.87 13.08
CA ARG A 88 51.21 -0.68 13.85
C ARG A 88 50.22 -0.21 14.94
N GLY A 89 49.41 -1.11 15.47
CA GLY A 89 48.40 -0.81 16.50
C GLY A 89 47.01 -0.53 15.94
N ASP A 90 46.83 -0.44 14.63
CA ASP A 90 45.53 -0.23 13.99
C ASP A 90 44.92 -1.56 13.50
N PRO A 91 43.65 -1.85 13.84
CA PRO A 91 42.96 -3.04 13.35
C PRO A 91 42.69 -2.94 11.84
N ARG A 92 43.15 -3.94 11.08
CA ARG A 92 42.92 -4.07 9.64
C ARG A 92 42.10 -5.31 9.35
N TYR A 93 41.10 -5.14 8.51
CA TYR A 93 40.19 -6.22 8.12
C TYR A 93 40.52 -6.70 6.71
N SER A 94 40.33 -7.99 6.44
CA SER A 94 40.46 -8.50 5.08
C SER A 94 39.44 -9.60 4.76
N THR A 95 39.02 -9.68 3.50
CA THR A 95 38.13 -10.75 3.04
C THR A 95 38.85 -12.09 3.00
N THR A 96 38.15 -13.14 3.42
CA THR A 96 38.58 -14.54 3.34
C THR A 96 37.95 -15.25 2.15
N SER A 97 38.26 -16.54 1.96
CA SER A 97 37.57 -17.38 0.98
C SER A 97 36.08 -17.56 1.28
N ASP A 98 35.64 -17.36 2.52
CA ASP A 98 34.26 -17.55 2.96
C ASP A 98 33.51 -16.23 3.15
N SER A 99 34.17 -15.10 2.85
CA SER A 99 33.55 -13.77 2.93
C SER A 99 32.50 -13.55 1.84
N TYR A 100 31.45 -12.84 2.23
CA TYR A 100 30.55 -12.11 1.35
C TYR A 100 30.68 -10.61 1.59
N VAL A 101 30.67 -9.83 0.52
CA VAL A 101 30.68 -8.36 0.52
C VAL A 101 29.32 -7.90 -0.01
N ILE A 102 28.60 -7.09 0.77
CA ILE A 102 27.23 -6.66 0.48
C ILE A 102 27.20 -5.13 0.54
N LEU A 103 26.89 -4.50 -0.60
CA LEU A 103 26.62 -3.05 -0.68
C LEU A 103 25.17 -2.77 -0.30
N GLU A 104 24.85 -1.72 0.42
CA GLU A 104 23.48 -1.34 0.78
C GLU A 104 22.65 -2.54 1.29
N PRO A 105 23.08 -3.28 2.34
CA PRO A 105 22.35 -4.44 2.87
C PRO A 105 20.92 -4.09 3.32
N SER A 106 20.67 -2.82 3.61
CA SER A 106 19.36 -2.26 3.95
C SER A 106 18.41 -2.12 2.76
N PHE A 107 18.92 -2.05 1.52
CA PHE A 107 18.11 -2.08 0.32
C PHE A 107 17.72 -3.52 -0.03
N ILE A 108 16.42 -3.79 -0.15
CA ILE A 108 15.92 -5.16 -0.33
C ILE A 108 15.71 -5.43 -1.81
N VAL A 109 16.41 -6.44 -2.33
CA VAL A 109 16.31 -6.88 -3.72
C VAL A 109 15.49 -8.17 -3.81
N ASP A 110 14.49 -8.21 -4.69
CA ASP A 110 13.71 -9.42 -4.93
C ASP A 110 14.53 -10.46 -5.72
N VAL A 111 14.37 -11.74 -5.39
CA VAL A 111 15.04 -12.84 -6.08
C VAL A 111 14.75 -12.83 -7.59
N THR A 112 13.53 -12.46 -7.98
CA THR A 112 13.11 -12.33 -9.39
C THR A 112 13.83 -11.21 -10.12
N ASP A 113 14.27 -10.17 -9.40
CA ASP A 113 15.02 -9.05 -9.96
C ASP A 113 16.47 -9.44 -10.24
N ILE A 114 17.10 -10.19 -9.33
CA ILE A 114 18.44 -10.75 -9.55
C ILE A 114 18.45 -11.66 -10.78
N ARG A 115 17.42 -12.51 -10.92
CA ARG A 115 17.23 -13.36 -12.11
C ARG A 115 17.13 -12.52 -13.39
N SER A 116 16.33 -11.46 -13.36
CA SER A 116 16.11 -10.57 -14.51
C SER A 116 17.36 -9.77 -14.86
N TRP A 117 18.10 -9.30 -13.86
CA TRP A 117 19.35 -8.58 -14.02
C TRP A 117 20.42 -9.43 -14.70
N VAL A 118 20.57 -10.70 -14.30
CA VAL A 118 21.50 -11.63 -14.96
C VAL A 118 21.14 -11.86 -16.43
N GLN A 119 19.84 -11.86 -16.75
CA GLN A 119 19.40 -11.98 -18.14
C GLN A 119 19.68 -10.69 -18.94
N CYS A 120 19.33 -9.54 -18.38
CA CYS A 120 19.58 -8.21 -18.91
C CYS A 120 19.28 -7.16 -17.83
N PRO A 121 20.25 -6.35 -17.39
CA PRO A 121 20.02 -5.29 -16.39
C PRO A 121 18.92 -4.31 -16.78
N ARG A 122 18.78 -4.01 -18.07
CA ARG A 122 17.70 -3.14 -18.58
C ARG A 122 16.30 -3.74 -18.38
N MET A 123 16.15 -5.07 -18.31
CA MET A 123 14.85 -5.67 -18.00
C MET A 123 14.38 -5.35 -16.58
N TYR A 124 15.28 -5.23 -15.62
CA TYR A 124 14.91 -4.82 -14.26
C TYR A 124 14.27 -3.43 -14.26
N TYR A 125 14.91 -2.45 -14.89
CA TYR A 125 14.37 -1.10 -15.07
C TYR A 125 13.00 -1.11 -15.80
N LEU A 126 12.88 -1.86 -16.90
CA LEU A 126 11.62 -1.93 -17.68
C LEU A 126 10.48 -2.61 -16.91
N ASN A 127 10.78 -3.63 -16.11
CA ASN A 127 9.78 -4.35 -15.32
C ASN A 127 9.16 -3.45 -14.24
N LYS A 128 9.94 -2.52 -13.67
CA LYS A 128 9.42 -1.51 -12.72
C LYS A 128 8.43 -0.54 -13.38
N LEU A 129 8.63 -0.20 -14.65
CA LEU A 129 7.79 0.75 -15.38
C LEU A 129 6.52 0.11 -15.97
N SER A 130 6.64 -1.07 -16.57
CA SER A 130 5.62 -1.54 -17.52
C SER A 130 4.40 -2.20 -16.85
N GLY A 131 4.53 -2.59 -15.58
CA GLY A 131 3.62 -3.49 -14.88
C GLY A 131 3.46 -4.85 -15.59
N ILE A 132 2.74 -5.80 -14.96
CA ILE A 132 2.47 -7.10 -15.56
C ILE A 132 1.35 -6.96 -16.62
N PRO A 133 1.57 -7.31 -17.89
CA PRO A 133 0.55 -7.13 -18.94
C PRO A 133 -0.53 -8.23 -18.91
N LEU A 134 -1.73 -7.91 -19.39
CA LEU A 134 -2.77 -8.92 -19.62
C LEU A 134 -2.48 -9.67 -20.93
N LYS A 135 -1.68 -10.75 -20.83
CA LYS A 135 -1.35 -11.63 -21.96
C LYS A 135 -1.61 -13.08 -21.60
N TYR A 136 -2.15 -13.85 -22.53
CA TYR A 136 -2.48 -15.27 -22.30
C TYR A 136 -1.33 -16.12 -21.75
N PRO A 137 -0.07 -16.00 -22.22
CA PRO A 137 1.05 -16.74 -21.63
C PRO A 137 1.28 -16.44 -20.14
N VAL A 138 1.00 -15.21 -19.69
CA VAL A 138 1.11 -14.81 -18.28
C VAL A 138 -0.02 -15.43 -17.47
N VAL A 139 -1.27 -15.27 -17.92
CA VAL A 139 -2.46 -15.83 -17.23
C VAL A 139 -2.37 -17.35 -17.12
N LYS A 140 -2.07 -18.05 -18.22
CA LYS A 140 -1.84 -19.50 -18.21
C LYS A 140 -0.69 -19.87 -17.28
N GLY A 141 0.38 -19.07 -17.27
CA GLY A 141 1.51 -19.28 -16.37
C GLY A 141 1.07 -19.23 -14.92
N THR A 142 0.31 -18.21 -14.52
CA THR A 142 -0.27 -18.07 -13.18
C THR A 142 -1.13 -19.29 -12.82
N ILE A 143 -2.07 -19.69 -13.69
CA ILE A 143 -2.92 -20.87 -13.46
C ILE A 143 -2.08 -22.13 -13.20
N VAL A 144 -1.02 -22.35 -13.99
CA VAL A 144 -0.13 -23.52 -13.82
C VAL A 144 0.64 -23.48 -12.49
N HIS A 145 1.09 -22.31 -12.02
CA HIS A 145 1.75 -22.19 -10.71
C HIS A 145 0.77 -22.43 -9.56
N GLU A 146 -0.44 -21.89 -9.65
CA GLU A 146 -1.49 -22.11 -8.65
C GLU A 146 -1.88 -23.60 -8.56
N VAL A 147 -2.08 -24.26 -9.71
CA VAL A 147 -2.32 -25.71 -9.77
C VAL A 147 -1.15 -26.48 -9.15
N PHE A 148 0.10 -26.08 -9.38
CA PHE A 148 1.25 -26.71 -8.74
C PHE A 148 1.22 -26.58 -7.21
N GLY A 149 0.92 -25.39 -6.68
CA GLY A 149 0.74 -25.17 -5.26
C GLY A 149 -0.38 -26.03 -4.67
N ASP A 150 -1.51 -26.15 -5.38
CA ASP A 150 -2.65 -26.97 -4.98
C ASP A 150 -2.29 -28.47 -4.90
N LEU A 151 -1.53 -28.98 -5.87
CA LEU A 151 -1.02 -30.36 -5.84
C LEU A 151 -0.09 -30.61 -4.63
N LEU A 152 0.78 -29.65 -4.31
CA LEU A 152 1.65 -29.76 -3.12
C LEU A 152 0.86 -29.79 -1.82
N ARG A 153 -0.30 -29.13 -1.77
CA ARG A 153 -1.25 -29.16 -0.65
C ARG A 153 -2.16 -30.39 -0.64
N GLY A 154 -1.98 -31.30 -1.61
CA GLY A 154 -2.69 -32.58 -1.71
C GLY A 154 -4.06 -32.50 -2.38
N ARG A 155 -4.35 -31.43 -3.13
CA ARG A 155 -5.58 -31.33 -3.93
C ARG A 155 -5.48 -32.21 -5.17
N ASP A 156 -6.65 -32.66 -5.65
CA ASP A 156 -6.76 -33.41 -6.90
C ASP A 156 -6.45 -32.53 -8.12
N LEU A 157 -5.71 -33.06 -9.10
CA LEU A 157 -5.29 -32.33 -10.29
C LEU A 157 -6.48 -31.79 -11.08
N SER A 158 -7.50 -32.61 -11.32
CA SER A 158 -8.63 -32.21 -12.17
C SER A 158 -9.43 -31.10 -11.51
N SER A 159 -9.75 -31.26 -10.23
CA SER A 159 -10.47 -30.27 -9.43
C SER A 159 -9.69 -28.95 -9.33
N SER A 160 -8.36 -29.02 -9.15
CA SER A 160 -7.50 -27.83 -9.08
C SER A 160 -7.48 -27.08 -10.42
N ILE A 161 -7.39 -27.78 -11.55
CA ILE A 161 -7.45 -27.13 -12.88
C ILE A 161 -8.79 -26.44 -13.07
N ASP A 162 -9.89 -27.10 -12.74
CA ASP A 162 -11.23 -26.55 -12.94
C ASP A 162 -11.43 -25.27 -12.13
N ASP A 163 -11.09 -25.28 -10.84
CA ASP A 163 -11.20 -24.13 -9.95
C ASP A 163 -10.29 -22.97 -10.42
N ARG A 164 -9.03 -23.24 -10.77
CA ARG A 164 -8.07 -22.19 -11.16
C ARG A 164 -8.36 -21.59 -12.53
N VAL A 165 -8.99 -22.34 -13.43
CA VAL A 165 -9.49 -21.79 -14.70
C VAL A 165 -10.73 -20.94 -14.46
N ASP A 166 -11.65 -21.38 -13.59
CA ASP A 166 -12.84 -20.59 -13.25
C ASP A 166 -12.46 -19.30 -12.51
N GLU A 167 -11.50 -19.34 -11.58
CA GLU A 167 -10.96 -18.14 -10.91
C GLU A 167 -10.32 -17.15 -11.90
N ALA A 168 -9.81 -17.62 -13.03
CA ALA A 168 -9.24 -16.79 -14.09
C ALA A 168 -10.27 -16.33 -15.13
N GLY A 169 -11.58 -16.55 -14.89
CA GLY A 169 -12.67 -16.32 -15.83
C GLY A 169 -12.62 -14.94 -16.50
N LEU A 170 -12.54 -13.86 -15.72
CA LEU A 170 -12.47 -12.50 -16.25
C LEU A 170 -11.29 -12.26 -17.20
N GLU A 171 -10.09 -12.71 -16.80
CA GLU A 171 -8.87 -12.50 -17.59
C GLU A 171 -8.91 -13.29 -18.90
N LEU A 172 -9.38 -14.53 -18.84
CA LEU A 172 -9.60 -15.37 -20.01
C LEU A 172 -10.66 -14.76 -20.93
N GLY A 173 -11.71 -14.18 -20.36
CA GLY A 173 -12.79 -13.54 -21.10
C GLY A 173 -12.32 -12.34 -21.90
N LEU A 174 -11.58 -11.45 -21.25
CA LEU A 174 -10.97 -10.27 -21.89
C LEU A 174 -9.94 -10.67 -22.96
N LEU A 175 -9.29 -11.83 -22.81
CA LEU A 175 -8.38 -12.40 -23.80
C LEU A 175 -9.09 -13.22 -24.89
N GLY A 176 -10.43 -13.34 -24.85
CA GLY A 176 -11.22 -14.12 -25.80
C GLY A 176 -10.91 -15.62 -25.77
N ARG A 177 -10.58 -16.17 -24.60
CA ARG A 177 -10.20 -17.58 -24.41
C ARG A 177 -11.38 -18.41 -23.94
N ASP A 178 -11.53 -19.58 -24.56
CA ASP A 178 -12.49 -20.61 -24.14
C ASP A 178 -11.95 -21.38 -22.93
N ALA A 179 -12.77 -21.53 -21.89
CA ALA A 179 -12.33 -22.15 -20.64
C ALA A 179 -11.93 -23.62 -20.82
N ASP A 180 -12.66 -24.38 -21.63
CA ASP A 180 -12.40 -25.81 -21.83
C ASP A 180 -11.11 -26.05 -22.60
N ALA A 181 -10.83 -25.23 -23.61
CA ALA A 181 -9.55 -25.23 -24.30
C ALA A 181 -8.38 -24.92 -23.35
N VAL A 182 -8.56 -23.95 -22.44
CA VAL A 182 -7.53 -23.58 -21.45
C VAL A 182 -7.31 -24.72 -20.44
N ARG A 183 -8.38 -25.35 -19.93
CA ARG A 183 -8.29 -26.53 -19.05
C ARG A 183 -7.43 -27.62 -19.67
N GLU A 184 -7.64 -27.90 -20.95
CA GLU A 184 -6.87 -28.93 -21.66
C GLU A 184 -5.40 -28.54 -21.83
N GLU A 185 -5.11 -27.29 -22.20
CA GLU A 185 -3.73 -26.80 -22.26
C GLU A 185 -3.02 -26.83 -20.90
N VAL A 186 -3.72 -26.50 -19.81
CA VAL A 186 -3.17 -26.55 -18.44
C VAL A 186 -2.94 -28.00 -18.03
N ARG A 187 -3.87 -28.91 -18.30
CA ARG A 187 -3.76 -30.34 -18.01
C ARG A 187 -2.52 -30.96 -18.65
N GLN A 188 -2.21 -30.61 -19.90
CA GLN A 188 -1.01 -31.06 -20.60
C GLN A 188 0.29 -30.62 -19.91
N ASN A 189 0.32 -29.41 -19.33
CA ASN A 189 1.48 -28.92 -18.57
C ASN A 189 1.56 -29.55 -17.17
N ALA A 190 0.42 -29.78 -16.52
CA ALA A 190 0.35 -30.18 -15.12
C ALA A 190 0.49 -31.70 -14.90
N THR A 191 0.12 -32.55 -15.86
CA THR A 191 0.25 -34.03 -15.76
C THR A 191 1.70 -34.47 -15.53
N ALA A 192 2.65 -33.73 -16.10
CA ALA A 192 4.08 -33.95 -15.91
C ALA A 192 4.55 -33.68 -14.48
N ILE A 193 3.96 -32.65 -13.87
CA ILE A 193 4.24 -32.22 -12.51
C ILE A 193 3.71 -33.27 -11.55
N GLU A 194 2.45 -33.70 -11.72
CA GLU A 194 1.84 -34.78 -10.95
C GLU A 194 2.67 -36.07 -11.05
N GLY A 195 2.99 -36.50 -12.26
CA GLY A 195 3.82 -37.69 -12.48
C GLY A 195 5.23 -37.59 -11.88
N TRP A 196 5.81 -36.40 -11.79
CA TRP A 196 7.09 -36.18 -11.12
C TRP A 196 6.96 -36.20 -9.59
N LEU A 197 5.91 -35.59 -9.05
CA LEU A 197 5.59 -35.66 -7.62
C LEU A 197 5.37 -37.11 -7.17
N ASP A 198 4.75 -37.94 -8.02
CA ASP A 198 4.49 -39.36 -7.77
C ASP A 198 5.74 -40.27 -7.85
N GLN A 199 6.72 -39.93 -8.70
CA GLN A 199 7.95 -40.73 -8.90
C GLN A 199 8.89 -40.73 -7.67
N GLY A 200 8.64 -39.88 -6.67
CA GLY A 200 9.55 -39.60 -5.56
C GLY A 200 9.00 -39.86 -4.15
N THR A 201 8.75 -41.13 -3.79
CA THR A 201 8.81 -41.67 -2.41
C THR A 201 7.98 -40.95 -1.33
N LEU A 202 6.67 -41.20 -1.34
CA LEU A 202 5.74 -40.86 -0.26
C LEU A 202 5.95 -41.75 0.97
N GLY A 203 6.84 -41.33 1.87
CA GLY A 203 6.53 -41.46 3.29
C GLY A 203 5.61 -40.30 3.63
N ARG A 204 4.35 -40.57 3.99
CA ARG A 204 3.39 -39.59 4.52
C ARG A 204 3.84 -39.08 5.91
N SER A 205 5.03 -38.50 6.00
CA SER A 205 5.48 -37.71 7.14
C SER A 205 5.32 -36.24 6.77
N GLU A 206 4.68 -35.48 7.65
CA GLU A 206 4.17 -34.11 7.45
C GLU A 206 5.25 -33.04 7.12
N ASP A 207 6.54 -33.38 7.09
CA ASP A 207 7.66 -32.42 7.06
C ASP A 207 8.49 -32.37 5.73
N THR A 208 7.93 -32.74 4.58
CA THR A 208 8.75 -32.85 3.33
C THR A 208 8.64 -31.70 2.33
N TRP A 209 7.50 -31.01 2.27
CA TRP A 209 7.24 -29.96 1.29
C TRP A 209 6.64 -28.73 1.95
N ARG A 210 6.99 -27.56 1.41
CA ARG A 210 6.33 -26.28 1.68
C ARG A 210 6.12 -25.58 0.37
N SER A 211 4.90 -25.12 0.11
CA SER A 211 4.59 -24.31 -1.06
C SER A 211 4.74 -22.82 -0.72
N GLU A 212 5.16 -22.02 -1.71
CA GLU A 212 5.00 -20.56 -1.67
C GLU A 212 5.64 -19.84 -0.46
N GLN A 213 6.74 -20.38 0.05
CA GLN A 213 7.36 -19.90 1.29
C GLN A 213 8.06 -18.55 1.07
N THR A 214 7.69 -17.56 1.88
CA THR A 214 8.36 -16.25 1.90
C THR A 214 9.69 -16.34 2.65
N LEU A 215 10.77 -15.93 1.99
CA LEU A 215 12.13 -15.91 2.50
C LEU A 215 12.69 -14.49 2.49
N ILE A 216 13.28 -14.08 3.61
CA ILE A 216 13.89 -12.76 3.81
C ILE A 216 15.27 -12.97 4.44
N SER A 217 16.30 -12.29 3.92
CA SER A 217 17.65 -12.25 4.46
C SER A 217 18.10 -10.82 4.74
N PRO A 218 18.12 -10.40 6.02
CA PRO A 218 18.72 -9.12 6.44
C PRO A 218 20.20 -9.02 6.08
N THR A 219 20.95 -10.13 6.19
CA THR A 219 22.38 -10.17 5.88
C THR A 219 22.68 -9.79 4.43
N PHE A 220 21.85 -10.23 3.50
CA PHE A 220 22.09 -10.04 2.07
C PHE A 220 21.18 -8.97 1.47
N GLY A 221 20.22 -8.41 2.22
CA GLY A 221 19.15 -7.58 1.69
C GLY A 221 18.46 -8.24 0.49
N ILE A 222 18.05 -9.50 0.64
CA ILE A 222 17.34 -10.28 -0.39
C ILE A 222 16.02 -10.77 0.19
N LYS A 223 14.95 -10.66 -0.58
CA LYS A 223 13.68 -11.33 -0.29
C LYS A 223 13.15 -12.07 -1.51
N GLY A 224 12.20 -12.97 -1.31
CA GLY A 224 11.45 -13.59 -2.38
C GLY A 224 10.51 -14.68 -1.87
N ARG A 225 9.69 -15.21 -2.77
CA ARG A 225 8.72 -16.26 -2.48
C ARG A 225 9.06 -17.50 -3.31
N ALA A 226 9.53 -18.55 -2.65
CA ALA A 226 9.92 -19.77 -3.34
C ALA A 226 8.68 -20.61 -3.67
N ASP A 227 8.52 -21.03 -4.93
CA ASP A 227 7.38 -21.85 -5.38
C ASP A 227 7.23 -23.09 -4.49
N ALA A 228 8.34 -23.78 -4.22
CA ALA A 228 8.37 -24.89 -3.29
C ALA A 228 9.75 -25.13 -2.64
N LEU A 229 9.74 -25.61 -1.40
CA LEU A 229 10.91 -26.18 -0.75
C LEU A 229 10.69 -27.67 -0.46
N ARG A 230 11.62 -28.52 -0.91
CA ARG A 230 11.66 -29.95 -0.65
C ARG A 230 12.74 -30.28 0.37
N ARG A 231 12.37 -30.55 1.63
CA ARG A 231 13.34 -30.79 2.72
C ARG A 231 14.43 -29.69 2.82
N GLY A 232 14.05 -28.44 2.58
CA GLY A 232 14.96 -27.29 2.55
C GLY A 232 15.68 -27.07 1.21
N ILE A 233 15.46 -27.90 0.19
CA ILE A 233 16.00 -27.70 -1.15
C ILE A 233 15.02 -26.86 -1.98
N PRO A 234 15.44 -25.77 -2.62
CA PRO A 234 14.57 -24.95 -3.47
C PRO A 234 14.20 -25.69 -4.76
N VAL A 235 12.90 -25.67 -5.07
CA VAL A 235 12.30 -26.20 -6.30
C VAL A 235 11.51 -25.05 -6.94
N GLU A 236 11.85 -24.73 -8.18
CA GLU A 236 11.26 -23.59 -8.89
C GLU A 236 10.63 -24.04 -10.21
N LEU A 237 9.43 -23.55 -10.48
CA LEU A 237 8.63 -23.85 -11.65
C LEU A 237 8.93 -22.90 -12.81
N LYS A 238 8.94 -23.44 -14.02
CA LYS A 238 9.13 -22.70 -15.26
C LYS A 238 8.15 -23.20 -16.32
N THR A 239 7.31 -22.30 -16.79
CA THR A 239 6.27 -22.58 -17.80
C THR A 239 6.82 -22.64 -19.24
N GLY A 240 8.14 -22.47 -19.41
CA GLY A 240 8.86 -22.62 -20.67
C GLY A 240 9.32 -24.05 -20.94
N LYS A 241 9.87 -24.29 -22.13
CA LYS A 241 10.59 -25.54 -22.45
C LYS A 241 12.09 -25.33 -22.34
N ASN A 242 12.80 -26.39 -21.99
CA ASN A 242 14.25 -26.49 -22.09
C ASN A 242 14.58 -27.95 -22.44
N THR A 243 15.17 -28.22 -23.59
CA THR A 243 15.53 -29.58 -24.03
C THR A 243 17.00 -29.94 -23.78
N ASP A 244 17.80 -29.00 -23.25
CA ASP A 244 19.20 -29.23 -22.88
C ASP A 244 19.30 -29.92 -21.52
N HIS A 245 20.22 -30.85 -21.30
CA HIS A 245 20.35 -31.50 -19.98
C HIS A 245 20.57 -30.49 -18.83
N ASP A 246 21.32 -29.42 -19.08
CA ASP A 246 21.60 -28.38 -18.09
C ASP A 246 20.50 -27.30 -18.07
N PRO A 247 20.04 -26.82 -16.89
CA PRO A 247 19.12 -25.72 -16.83
C PRO A 247 19.70 -24.41 -17.39
N ARG A 248 18.82 -23.51 -17.87
CA ARG A 248 19.24 -22.17 -18.32
C ARG A 248 19.89 -21.42 -17.16
N PHE A 249 21.04 -20.79 -17.39
CA PHE A 249 21.86 -20.20 -16.32
C PHE A 249 21.08 -19.19 -15.47
N GLN A 250 20.34 -18.28 -16.08
CA GLN A 250 19.50 -17.30 -15.39
C GLN A 250 18.41 -17.94 -14.52
N ASP A 251 17.85 -19.10 -14.90
CA ASP A 251 16.87 -19.80 -14.06
C ASP A 251 17.53 -20.39 -12.80
N LYS A 252 18.80 -20.82 -12.88
CA LYS A 252 19.56 -21.32 -11.73
C LYS A 252 19.76 -20.24 -10.66
N ILE A 253 19.85 -18.98 -11.06
CA ILE A 253 20.07 -17.83 -10.17
C ILE A 253 18.96 -17.69 -9.14
N GLN A 254 17.71 -17.91 -9.54
CA GLN A 254 16.56 -17.82 -8.64
C GLN A 254 16.63 -18.86 -7.52
N ALA A 255 16.81 -20.14 -7.86
CA ALA A 255 16.99 -21.20 -6.88
C ALA A 255 18.28 -21.03 -6.04
N ALA A 256 19.37 -20.52 -6.64
CA ALA A 256 20.61 -20.22 -5.92
C ALA A 256 20.44 -19.07 -4.92
N ALA A 257 19.63 -18.05 -5.23
CA ALA A 257 19.34 -16.97 -4.30
C ALA A 257 18.48 -17.45 -3.11
N TYR A 258 17.51 -18.33 -3.33
CA TYR A 258 16.81 -18.99 -2.21
C TYR A 258 17.77 -19.84 -1.37
N ALA A 259 18.63 -20.62 -2.01
CA ALA A 259 19.65 -21.40 -1.31
C ALA A 259 20.58 -20.50 -0.47
N LEU A 260 20.99 -19.33 -0.97
CA LEU A 260 21.79 -18.36 -0.23
C LEU A 260 21.11 -17.93 1.09
N ILE A 261 19.80 -17.63 1.05
CA ILE A 261 19.01 -17.28 2.23
C ILE A 261 18.96 -18.45 3.22
N LEU A 262 18.70 -19.67 2.71
CA LEU A 262 18.56 -20.88 3.53
C LEU A 262 19.88 -21.31 4.18
N VAL A 263 20.99 -21.22 3.46
CA VAL A 263 22.35 -21.47 3.99
C VAL A 263 22.69 -20.50 5.12
N ASN A 264 22.34 -19.22 4.97
CA ASN A 264 22.51 -18.24 6.05
C ASN A 264 21.61 -18.51 7.28
N ARG A 265 20.53 -19.29 7.11
CA ARG A 265 19.71 -19.82 8.22
C ARG A 265 20.22 -21.15 8.78
N GLY A 266 21.37 -21.65 8.32
CA GLY A 266 21.98 -22.90 8.77
C GLY A 266 21.41 -24.17 8.12
N ILE A 267 20.67 -24.04 7.01
CA ILE A 267 20.15 -25.18 6.24
C ILE A 267 21.19 -25.54 5.18
N ASP A 268 21.65 -26.80 5.17
CA ASP A 268 22.61 -27.27 4.16
C ASP A 268 21.90 -27.47 2.81
N VAL A 269 22.20 -26.58 1.85
CA VAL A 269 21.64 -26.60 0.50
C VAL A 269 22.79 -26.62 -0.51
N ASN A 270 22.97 -27.75 -1.17
CA ASN A 270 24.02 -27.98 -2.17
C ASN A 270 23.48 -28.28 -3.58
N THR A 271 22.15 -28.37 -3.72
CA THR A 271 21.45 -28.73 -4.95
C THR A 271 20.21 -27.85 -5.07
N GLY A 272 19.78 -27.55 -6.30
CA GLY A 272 18.47 -26.97 -6.60
C GLY A 272 17.81 -27.71 -7.75
N THR A 273 16.48 -27.60 -7.85
CA THR A 273 15.69 -28.26 -8.90
C THR A 273 14.88 -27.24 -9.68
N LEU A 274 14.88 -27.36 -11.02
CA LEU A 274 14.05 -26.56 -11.92
C LEU A 274 13.06 -27.46 -12.66
N LEU A 275 11.77 -27.10 -12.63
CA LEU A 275 10.68 -27.83 -13.26
C LEU A 275 10.18 -27.12 -14.52
N TYR A 276 10.47 -27.67 -15.69
CA TYR A 276 10.05 -27.14 -17.01
C TYR A 276 8.78 -27.84 -17.51
N THR A 277 7.64 -27.18 -17.34
CA THR A 277 6.32 -27.82 -17.55
C THR A 277 6.00 -28.10 -19.02
N LYS A 278 6.65 -27.43 -19.97
CA LYS A 278 6.41 -27.64 -21.41
C LYS A 278 7.20 -28.79 -22.03
N ASN A 279 8.19 -29.36 -21.34
CA ASN A 279 9.02 -30.43 -21.90
C ASN A 279 8.22 -31.69 -22.24
N THR A 280 7.14 -31.93 -21.50
CA THR A 280 6.25 -33.07 -21.68
C THR A 280 5.20 -32.87 -22.77
N ALA A 281 4.96 -31.62 -23.18
CA ALA A 281 4.08 -31.26 -24.29
C ALA A 281 4.80 -31.26 -25.65
N VAL A 282 6.11 -31.56 -25.68
CA VAL A 282 6.89 -31.68 -26.92
C VAL A 282 6.68 -33.07 -27.53
N ASP A 283 6.35 -33.12 -28.82
CA ASP A 283 6.21 -34.39 -29.54
C ASP A 283 7.54 -35.16 -29.55
N ARG A 284 7.52 -36.37 -28.98
CA ARG A 284 8.71 -37.25 -28.87
C ARG A 284 9.33 -37.63 -30.23
N ASN A 285 8.61 -37.40 -31.32
CA ASN A 285 9.05 -37.69 -32.68
C ASN A 285 9.71 -36.47 -33.37
N GLU A 286 9.64 -35.26 -32.80
CA GLU A 286 10.02 -34.01 -33.48
C GLU A 286 11.29 -33.32 -32.94
N GLU A 287 11.74 -33.61 -31.71
CA GLU A 287 12.96 -33.01 -31.13
C GLU A 287 13.90 -34.05 -30.48
N THR A 288 15.21 -33.89 -30.69
CA THR A 288 16.28 -34.64 -29.99
C THR A 288 16.72 -33.86 -28.74
N GLY A 289 16.68 -34.46 -27.54
CA GLY A 289 17.12 -33.79 -26.29
C GLY A 289 16.65 -34.48 -25.00
N ASP A 290 16.94 -33.86 -23.85
CA ASP A 290 16.43 -34.28 -22.54
C ASP A 290 15.03 -33.70 -22.30
N LEU A 291 14.02 -34.57 -22.34
CA LEU A 291 12.61 -34.23 -22.15
C LEU A 291 12.16 -34.36 -20.69
N SER A 292 13.09 -34.58 -19.75
CA SER A 292 12.78 -34.63 -18.32
C SER A 292 12.20 -33.29 -17.86
N PRO A 293 11.08 -33.28 -17.12
CA PRO A 293 10.50 -32.03 -16.62
C PRO A 293 11.38 -31.43 -15.51
N ALA A 294 12.01 -32.27 -14.68
CA ALA A 294 12.89 -31.82 -13.60
C ALA A 294 14.36 -31.85 -14.00
N LYS A 295 15.07 -30.78 -13.64
CA LYS A 295 16.50 -30.63 -13.87
C LYS A 295 17.18 -30.21 -12.58
N ASP A 296 17.97 -31.12 -12.03
CA ASP A 296 18.77 -30.88 -10.83
C ASP A 296 20.12 -30.28 -11.21
N PHE A 297 20.61 -29.35 -10.38
CA PHE A 297 21.92 -28.76 -10.57
C PHE A 297 22.59 -28.48 -9.22
N SER A 298 23.92 -28.52 -9.20
CA SER A 298 24.71 -28.24 -8.00
C SER A 298 24.81 -26.75 -7.71
N ILE A 299 24.64 -26.40 -6.44
CA ILE A 299 24.81 -25.04 -5.92
C ILE A 299 26.15 -24.98 -5.20
N ALA A 300 27.17 -24.49 -5.91
CA ALA A 300 28.51 -24.33 -5.36
C ALA A 300 28.67 -22.93 -4.72
N PRO A 301 29.62 -22.74 -3.77
CA PRO A 301 29.88 -21.42 -3.16
C PRO A 301 30.16 -20.31 -4.18
N GLY A 302 30.80 -20.62 -5.31
CA GLY A 302 31.03 -19.64 -6.39
C GLY A 302 29.72 -19.09 -6.99
N LEU A 303 28.69 -19.93 -7.15
CA LEU A 303 27.38 -19.49 -7.65
C LEU A 303 26.67 -18.58 -6.63
N LEU A 304 26.78 -18.90 -5.34
CA LEU A 304 26.25 -18.06 -4.26
C LEU A 304 26.91 -16.69 -4.21
N LYS A 305 28.24 -16.63 -4.37
CA LYS A 305 28.97 -15.36 -4.48
C LYS A 305 28.57 -14.56 -5.73
N PHE A 306 28.37 -15.24 -6.85
CA PHE A 306 27.87 -14.61 -8.08
C PHE A 306 26.50 -13.96 -7.86
N VAL A 307 25.56 -14.64 -7.17
CA VAL A 307 24.25 -14.06 -6.80
C VAL A 307 24.43 -12.76 -5.99
N VAL A 308 25.30 -12.77 -4.97
CA VAL A 308 25.56 -11.58 -4.14
C VAL A 308 26.15 -10.43 -4.96
N ARG A 309 27.10 -10.71 -5.86
CA ARG A 309 27.68 -9.69 -6.75
C ARG A 309 26.62 -9.04 -7.64
N LYS A 310 25.73 -9.83 -8.24
CA LYS A 310 24.64 -9.33 -9.08
C LYS A 310 23.59 -8.55 -8.30
N ARG A 311 23.32 -8.96 -7.06
CA ARG A 311 22.52 -8.18 -6.12
C ARG A 311 23.18 -6.85 -5.77
N ASN A 312 24.50 -6.79 -5.62
CA ASN A 312 25.22 -5.55 -5.35
C ASN A 312 25.18 -4.58 -6.52
N GLU A 313 25.27 -5.09 -7.77
CA GLU A 313 25.09 -4.27 -8.97
C GLU A 313 23.71 -3.58 -9.00
N ILE A 314 22.64 -4.30 -8.65
CA ILE A 314 21.29 -3.72 -8.54
C ILE A 314 21.26 -2.63 -7.46
N ALA A 315 21.74 -2.93 -6.25
CA ALA A 315 21.68 -1.97 -5.15
C ALA A 315 22.52 -0.71 -5.40
N ALA A 316 23.62 -0.84 -6.16
CA ALA A 316 24.40 0.28 -6.64
C ALA A 316 23.65 1.13 -7.65
N MET A 317 23.05 0.51 -8.67
CA MET A 317 22.21 1.21 -9.65
C MET A 317 21.01 1.92 -9.01
N GLU A 318 20.43 1.35 -7.95
CA GLU A 318 19.33 2.00 -7.23
C GLU A 318 19.80 3.12 -6.29
N HIS A 319 21.10 3.19 -5.97
CA HIS A 319 21.69 4.26 -5.16
C HIS A 319 21.93 5.51 -6.00
N ASP A 320 22.59 5.37 -7.15
CA ASP A 320 22.83 6.47 -8.08
C ASP A 320 21.66 6.73 -9.05
N MET A 321 20.67 5.83 -9.06
CA MET A 321 19.49 5.85 -9.94
C MET A 321 19.86 5.86 -11.43
N SER A 322 21.01 5.27 -11.79
CA SER A 322 21.50 5.15 -13.16
C SER A 322 20.60 4.25 -14.02
N ILE A 323 20.48 4.54 -15.32
CA ILE A 323 19.60 3.77 -16.20
C ILE A 323 20.42 2.71 -16.96
N PRO A 324 20.16 1.40 -16.74
CA PRO A 324 20.87 0.34 -17.44
C PRO A 324 20.55 0.32 -18.95
N THR A 325 21.57 0.03 -19.75
CA THR A 325 21.55 0.05 -21.22
C THR A 325 21.36 -1.35 -21.84
N GLY A 326 21.68 -2.40 -21.08
CA GLY A 326 21.75 -3.79 -21.53
C GLY A 326 23.15 -4.21 -21.99
N TYR A 327 24.12 -3.29 -22.10
CA TYR A 327 25.53 -3.60 -22.39
C TYR A 327 26.29 -4.15 -21.17
N GLU A 328 25.74 -3.98 -19.98
CA GLU A 328 26.33 -4.43 -18.71
C GLU A 328 26.31 -5.96 -18.58
N ALA A 329 25.58 -6.66 -19.45
CA ALA A 329 25.53 -8.10 -19.53
C ALA A 329 25.66 -8.63 -20.97
N ASP A 330 25.94 -9.92 -21.09
CA ASP A 330 25.95 -10.67 -22.36
C ASP A 330 24.51 -10.93 -22.90
N ALA A 331 23.62 -9.96 -22.74
CA ALA A 331 22.22 -10.04 -23.17
C ALA A 331 22.11 -10.21 -24.69
N ILE A 332 21.30 -11.18 -25.14
CA ILE A 332 21.02 -11.42 -26.55
C ILE A 332 19.66 -10.80 -26.88
N CYS A 333 19.66 -9.59 -27.44
CA CYS A 333 18.43 -8.84 -27.70
C CYS A 333 17.49 -9.50 -28.73
N GLU A 334 18.04 -10.28 -29.67
CA GLU A 334 17.26 -10.95 -30.74
C GLU A 334 16.16 -11.86 -30.21
N TYR A 335 16.35 -12.48 -29.05
CA TYR A 335 15.39 -13.40 -28.43
C TYR A 335 14.74 -12.81 -27.17
N CYS A 336 14.93 -11.52 -26.92
CA CYS A 336 14.38 -10.86 -25.74
C CYS A 336 12.90 -10.55 -25.95
N PHE A 337 12.04 -11.07 -25.08
CA PHE A 337 10.59 -10.82 -25.12
C PHE A 337 10.25 -9.33 -24.94
N GLU A 338 11.11 -8.58 -24.26
CA GLU A 338 10.95 -7.13 -23.99
C GLU A 338 11.65 -6.25 -25.02
N GLN A 339 12.14 -6.80 -26.14
CA GLN A 339 12.93 -6.02 -27.12
C GLN A 339 12.16 -4.79 -27.65
N ASP A 340 10.88 -4.96 -27.99
CA ASP A 340 10.07 -3.87 -28.53
C ASP A 340 9.82 -2.79 -27.48
N THR A 341 9.38 -3.19 -26.27
CA THR A 341 9.22 -2.29 -25.12
C THR A 341 10.50 -1.52 -24.85
N CYS A 342 11.64 -2.22 -24.80
CA CYS A 342 12.95 -1.67 -24.55
C CYS A 342 13.34 -0.57 -25.56
N ARG A 343 13.12 -0.83 -26.86
CA ARG A 343 13.44 0.11 -27.94
C ARG A 343 12.54 1.35 -27.93
N VAL A 344 11.24 1.16 -27.63
CA VAL A 344 10.27 2.25 -27.56
C VAL A 344 10.56 3.15 -26.36
N VAL A 345 10.74 2.59 -25.17
CA VAL A 345 11.09 3.34 -23.96
C VAL A 345 12.41 4.09 -24.19
N ALA A 346 13.41 3.42 -24.75
CA ALA A 346 14.71 4.04 -25.05
C ALA A 346 14.59 5.23 -26.02
N GLY A 347 13.83 5.09 -27.12
CA GLY A 347 13.66 6.18 -28.07
C GLY A 347 12.82 7.33 -27.55
N ARG A 348 11.74 7.06 -26.81
CA ARG A 348 10.87 8.09 -26.21
C ARG A 348 11.57 8.88 -25.11
N LEU A 349 12.40 8.22 -24.30
CA LEU A 349 13.10 8.85 -23.18
C LEU A 349 14.51 9.34 -23.50
N ASP A 350 14.97 9.15 -24.75
CA ASP A 350 16.34 9.48 -25.17
C ASP A 350 17.41 8.75 -24.34
N GLN A 351 17.18 7.47 -24.08
CA GLN A 351 18.07 6.62 -23.29
C GLN A 351 18.87 5.68 -24.19
N GLU A 352 20.13 5.44 -23.85
CA GLU A 352 20.92 4.42 -24.53
C GLU A 352 20.35 3.00 -24.31
N SER A 353 20.36 2.18 -25.36
CA SER A 353 19.89 0.81 -25.32
C SER A 353 20.63 -0.08 -26.30
N LYS A 354 21.08 -1.24 -25.83
CA LYS A 354 21.67 -2.31 -26.66
C LYS A 354 20.71 -2.84 -27.73
N ALA A 355 19.40 -2.79 -27.47
CA ALA A 355 18.37 -3.18 -28.44
C ALA A 355 18.15 -2.11 -29.54
N GLY A 356 18.75 -0.93 -29.40
CA GLY A 356 18.50 0.25 -30.21
C GLY A 356 17.32 1.08 -29.70
N GLN A 357 16.95 2.09 -30.48
CA GLN A 357 15.90 3.06 -30.14
C GLN A 357 14.84 3.13 -31.26
N VAL A 358 13.58 3.34 -30.89
CA VAL A 358 12.44 3.55 -31.78
C VAL A 358 11.50 4.59 -31.18
N GLY A 359 10.90 5.43 -32.02
CA GLY A 359 9.92 6.43 -31.60
C GLY A 359 10.46 7.85 -31.67
N GLN A 360 9.57 8.82 -31.48
CA GLN A 360 9.95 10.22 -31.33
C GLN A 360 10.24 10.49 -29.85
N THR A 361 11.35 11.18 -29.59
CA THR A 361 11.72 11.63 -28.26
C THR A 361 10.62 12.54 -27.70
N LEU A 362 10.28 12.32 -26.44
CA LEU A 362 9.31 13.13 -25.73
C LEU A 362 9.78 14.57 -25.55
N PRO A 363 8.85 15.53 -25.45
CA PRO A 363 9.16 16.88 -25.01
C PRO A 363 9.99 16.90 -23.71
N ALA A 364 10.83 17.92 -23.54
CA ALA A 364 11.77 17.99 -22.41
C ALA A 364 11.05 18.03 -21.06
N ASP A 365 9.96 18.80 -20.95
CA ASP A 365 9.12 18.90 -19.75
C ASP A 365 8.44 17.58 -19.38
N GLU A 366 8.06 16.74 -20.35
CA GLU A 366 7.55 15.39 -20.04
C GLU A 366 8.63 14.46 -19.50
N ARG A 367 9.87 14.56 -20.00
CA ARG A 367 11.00 13.78 -19.51
C ARG A 367 11.45 14.25 -18.13
N GLU A 368 11.54 15.55 -17.92
CA GLU A 368 11.85 16.17 -16.62
C GLU A 368 10.80 15.78 -15.57
N TYR A 369 9.52 15.80 -15.94
CA TYR A 369 8.43 15.35 -15.07
C TYR A 369 8.55 13.87 -14.71
N LEU A 370 8.81 13.00 -15.70
CA LEU A 370 9.03 11.57 -15.45
C LEU A 370 10.22 11.34 -14.52
N GLU A 371 11.34 12.01 -14.76
CA GLU A 371 12.56 11.90 -13.96
C GLU A 371 12.33 12.37 -12.52
N GLN A 372 11.70 13.54 -12.34
CA GLN A 372 11.35 14.08 -11.03
C GLN A 372 10.50 13.11 -10.21
N PHE A 373 9.39 12.61 -10.79
CA PHE A 373 8.51 11.67 -10.08
C PHE A 373 9.12 10.29 -9.93
N TYR A 374 9.93 9.80 -10.87
CA TYR A 374 10.69 8.55 -10.72
C TYR A 374 11.59 8.62 -9.48
N HIS A 375 12.39 9.69 -9.33
CA HIS A 375 13.23 9.89 -8.15
C HIS A 375 12.41 9.99 -6.85
N ALA A 376 11.29 10.70 -6.87
CA ALA A 376 10.42 10.82 -5.70
C ALA A 376 9.82 9.46 -5.30
N ILE A 377 9.38 8.66 -6.28
CA ILE A 377 8.82 7.33 -6.05
C ILE A 377 9.88 6.35 -5.54
N GLU A 378 11.11 6.38 -6.06
CA GLU A 378 12.20 5.51 -5.57
C GLU A 378 12.68 5.91 -4.16
N ARG A 379 12.61 7.20 -3.78
CA ARG A 379 12.81 7.61 -2.38
C ARG A 379 11.72 7.04 -1.46
N GLU A 380 10.46 7.03 -1.92
CA GLU A 380 9.37 6.37 -1.19
C GLU A 380 9.60 4.86 -1.08
N ARG A 381 10.16 4.20 -2.11
CA ARG A 381 10.57 2.78 -2.04
C ARG A 381 11.60 2.54 -0.93
N ARG A 382 12.64 3.37 -0.85
CA ARG A 382 13.64 3.28 0.23
C ARG A 382 13.00 3.44 1.60
N ALA A 383 12.04 4.37 1.75
CA ALA A 383 11.27 4.50 2.98
C ALA A 383 10.38 3.26 3.29
N VAL A 384 9.95 2.50 2.27
CA VAL A 384 9.32 1.18 2.45
C VAL A 384 10.33 0.12 2.92
N HIS A 385 11.54 0.10 2.37
CA HIS A 385 12.61 -0.81 2.83
C HIS A 385 13.03 -0.51 4.28
N ASP A 386 13.03 0.76 4.68
CA ASP A 386 13.27 1.15 6.07
C ASP A 386 12.22 0.56 7.03
N GLU A 387 10.97 0.44 6.59
CA GLU A 387 9.93 -0.25 7.37
C GLU A 387 10.12 -1.76 7.42
N TYR A 388 10.63 -2.38 6.35
CA TYR A 388 11.03 -3.80 6.42
C TYR A 388 12.13 -4.00 7.44
N ARG A 389 13.12 -3.11 7.50
CA ARG A 389 14.27 -3.22 8.41
C ARG A 389 13.85 -3.36 9.87
N LYS A 390 12.79 -2.66 10.26
CA LYS A 390 12.21 -2.71 11.61
C LYS A 390 11.82 -4.11 12.06
N LEU A 391 11.60 -5.06 11.14
CA LEU A 391 11.34 -6.46 11.49
C LEU A 391 12.52 -7.13 12.21
N TRP A 392 13.76 -6.67 11.98
CA TRP A 392 14.96 -7.18 12.63
C TRP A 392 15.76 -6.13 13.42
N THR A 393 15.54 -4.83 13.20
CA THR A 393 16.23 -3.75 13.94
C THR A 393 15.48 -3.28 15.19
N GLN A 394 14.17 -3.52 15.26
CA GLN A 394 13.37 -3.31 16.46
C GLN A 394 13.07 -4.63 17.15
N SER A 395 12.98 -4.61 18.47
CA SER A 395 12.43 -5.70 19.26
C SER A 395 10.93 -5.86 18.99
N PRO A 396 10.35 -7.04 19.28
CA PRO A 396 8.91 -7.24 19.15
C PRO A 396 8.08 -6.27 20.01
N SER A 397 8.59 -5.90 21.19
CA SER A 397 7.92 -4.97 22.10
C SER A 397 7.91 -3.54 21.56
N GLU A 398 9.01 -3.07 20.97
CA GLU A 398 9.08 -1.75 20.31
C GLU A 398 8.12 -1.68 19.12
N ARG A 399 8.05 -2.74 18.30
CA ARG A 399 7.06 -2.79 17.22
C ARG A 399 5.62 -2.81 17.72
N ALA A 400 5.34 -3.50 18.82
CA ALA A 400 4.02 -3.48 19.42
C ALA A 400 3.66 -2.08 19.96
N SER A 401 4.58 -1.38 20.62
CA SER A 401 4.35 0.01 21.06
C SER A 401 4.19 1.00 19.90
N ASP A 402 4.79 0.71 18.75
CA ASP A 402 4.62 1.47 17.51
C ASP A 402 3.32 1.11 16.74
N ASP A 403 2.46 0.26 17.32
CA ASP A 403 1.26 -0.34 16.72
C ASP A 403 1.53 -1.18 15.46
N ARG A 404 2.74 -1.69 15.27
CA ARG A 404 3.16 -2.42 14.06
C ARG A 404 3.15 -3.93 14.22
N ALA A 405 2.92 -4.43 15.43
CA ALA A 405 2.81 -5.86 15.68
C ALA A 405 1.76 -6.18 16.76
N LEU A 406 1.14 -7.34 16.66
CA LEU A 406 0.39 -7.99 17.72
C LEU A 406 1.23 -9.16 18.23
N ILE A 407 1.70 -9.06 19.47
CA ILE A 407 2.61 -10.02 20.10
C ILE A 407 1.88 -10.94 21.08
N ASN A 408 2.57 -11.99 21.54
CA ASN A 408 2.09 -12.91 22.58
C ASN A 408 0.71 -13.54 22.30
N LEU A 409 0.40 -13.79 21.03
CA LEU A 409 -0.84 -14.45 20.66
C LEU A 409 -0.82 -15.91 21.12
N THR A 410 -1.92 -16.37 21.70
CA THR A 410 -2.13 -17.75 22.12
C THR A 410 -2.79 -18.52 20.97
N PRO A 411 -2.13 -19.53 20.37
CA PRO A 411 -2.72 -20.29 19.28
C PRO A 411 -4.00 -21.01 19.71
N ALA A 412 -5.09 -20.88 18.95
CA ALA A 412 -6.41 -21.43 19.28
C ALA A 412 -6.85 -22.56 18.34
N GLY A 413 -6.37 -22.59 17.09
CA GLY A 413 -6.69 -23.66 16.15
C GLY A 413 -6.24 -23.35 14.72
N ALA A 414 -6.29 -24.37 13.85
CA ALA A 414 -6.11 -24.20 12.42
C ALA A 414 -6.94 -25.24 11.67
N THR A 415 -7.71 -24.80 10.69
CA THR A 415 -8.59 -25.64 9.87
C THR A 415 -8.26 -25.42 8.40
N GLN A 416 -8.06 -26.52 7.67
CA GLN A 416 -7.86 -26.45 6.23
C GLN A 416 -9.22 -26.21 5.54
N LEU A 417 -9.25 -25.26 4.62
CA LEU A 417 -10.40 -24.91 3.80
C LEU A 417 -10.45 -25.81 2.55
N ASP A 418 -11.61 -25.87 1.90
CA ASP A 418 -11.80 -26.66 0.66
C ASP A 418 -10.87 -26.20 -0.49
N THR A 419 -10.42 -24.94 -0.43
CA THR A 419 -9.43 -24.33 -1.32
C THR A 419 -8.00 -24.83 -1.06
N GLY A 420 -7.76 -25.65 -0.03
CA GLY A 420 -6.44 -26.11 0.39
C GLY A 420 -5.68 -25.13 1.29
N ARG A 421 -6.12 -23.86 1.37
CA ARG A 421 -5.59 -22.84 2.30
C ARG A 421 -5.99 -23.15 3.74
N TRP A 422 -5.39 -22.43 4.70
CA TRP A 422 -5.63 -22.60 6.12
C TRP A 422 -6.33 -21.37 6.71
N GLU A 423 -7.42 -21.59 7.44
CA GLU A 423 -7.92 -20.64 8.43
C GLU A 423 -7.19 -20.91 9.75
N ILE A 424 -6.52 -19.89 10.29
CA ILE A 424 -5.70 -19.98 11.50
C ILE A 424 -6.25 -19.03 12.54
N ARG A 425 -6.45 -19.55 13.75
CA ARG A 425 -7.06 -18.86 14.88
C ARG A 425 -6.08 -18.69 16.03
N ALA A 426 -6.08 -17.52 16.63
CA ALA A 426 -5.36 -17.23 17.87
C ALA A 426 -6.21 -16.33 18.77
N THR A 427 -5.92 -16.31 20.06
CA THR A 427 -6.51 -15.38 21.02
C THR A 427 -5.45 -14.42 21.53
N ARG A 428 -5.87 -13.23 21.93
CA ARG A 428 -5.03 -12.21 22.54
C ARG A 428 -5.48 -11.99 23.99
N ASP A 429 -4.53 -11.95 24.91
CA ASP A 429 -4.81 -11.74 26.35
C ASP A 429 -4.63 -10.26 26.77
N ASP A 430 -4.10 -9.40 25.89
CA ASP A 430 -3.87 -7.98 26.13
C ASP A 430 -4.81 -7.07 25.32
N ASP A 431 -4.92 -5.79 25.70
CA ASP A 431 -5.72 -4.78 24.99
C ASP A 431 -4.86 -3.93 24.02
N ALA A 432 -3.69 -4.43 23.60
CA ALA A 432 -2.74 -3.63 22.82
C ALA A 432 -3.35 -3.17 21.48
N VAL A 433 -3.21 -1.89 21.16
CA VAL A 433 -3.73 -1.34 19.89
C VAL A 433 -2.75 -1.67 18.76
N SER A 434 -3.26 -1.89 17.55
CA SER A 434 -2.44 -2.15 16.35
C SER A 434 -2.97 -1.39 15.14
N LYS A 435 -2.09 -1.13 14.16
CA LYS A 435 -2.43 -0.63 12.81
C LYS A 435 -3.19 -1.66 11.98
N LEU A 436 -3.01 -2.95 12.27
CA LEU A 436 -3.62 -4.06 11.54
C LEU A 436 -5.16 -4.03 11.62
N ARG A 437 -5.84 -4.34 10.51
CA ARG A 437 -7.30 -4.41 10.38
C ARG A 437 -7.75 -5.69 9.70
N SER A 438 -9.03 -6.02 9.83
CA SER A 438 -9.63 -6.99 8.93
C SER A 438 -9.44 -6.56 7.48
N GLY A 439 -9.12 -7.52 6.61
CA GLY A 439 -8.77 -7.31 5.21
C GLY A 439 -7.28 -7.12 4.94
N ASP A 440 -6.49 -6.66 5.93
CA ASP A 440 -5.06 -6.37 5.76
C ASP A 440 -4.23 -7.62 5.50
N THR A 441 -3.13 -7.43 4.75
CA THR A 441 -2.05 -8.40 4.64
C THR A 441 -1.04 -8.19 5.77
N ALA A 442 -0.68 -9.28 6.45
CA ALA A 442 0.26 -9.28 7.56
C ALA A 442 1.24 -10.46 7.48
N LEU A 443 2.35 -10.38 8.20
CA LEU A 443 3.25 -11.52 8.42
C LEU A 443 2.84 -12.23 9.70
N GLY A 444 2.20 -13.38 9.56
CA GLY A 444 1.94 -14.30 10.67
C GLY A 444 3.18 -15.13 10.96
N SER A 445 3.57 -15.28 12.22
CA SER A 445 4.75 -16.07 12.58
C SER A 445 4.62 -16.83 13.89
N ASN A 446 5.48 -17.84 14.05
CA ASN A 446 5.65 -18.60 15.29
C ASN A 446 6.49 -17.88 16.36
N GLY A 447 6.63 -16.56 16.25
CA GLY A 447 7.33 -15.70 17.19
C GLY A 447 8.55 -14.98 16.62
N ASN A 448 9.05 -15.34 15.43
CA ASN A 448 10.06 -14.57 14.69
C ASN A 448 9.67 -14.50 13.20
N PRO A 449 9.52 -13.32 12.57
CA PRO A 449 9.01 -13.21 11.21
C PRO A 449 10.12 -13.39 10.17
N ILE A 450 11.38 -13.47 10.60
CA ILE A 450 12.56 -13.54 9.74
C ILE A 450 13.21 -14.92 9.84
N THR A 451 13.56 -15.38 11.05
CA THR A 451 14.24 -16.67 11.27
C THR A 451 13.29 -17.80 11.66
N GLY A 452 12.06 -17.47 12.05
CA GLY A 452 11.03 -18.43 12.42
C GLY A 452 10.25 -18.98 11.23
N GLN A 453 9.18 -19.72 11.54
CA GLN A 453 8.16 -20.04 10.54
C GLN A 453 7.25 -18.82 10.41
N SER A 454 7.21 -18.25 9.22
CA SER A 454 6.44 -17.06 8.89
C SER A 454 5.69 -17.26 7.58
N GLU A 455 4.45 -16.80 7.53
CA GLU A 455 3.65 -16.79 6.32
C GLU A 455 3.00 -15.42 6.12
N VAL A 456 2.81 -15.06 4.87
CA VAL A 456 1.94 -13.93 4.53
C VAL A 456 0.51 -14.40 4.74
N CYS A 457 -0.22 -13.70 5.60
CA CYS A 457 -1.59 -14.01 5.95
C CYS A 457 -2.50 -12.84 5.59
N ARG A 458 -3.75 -13.13 5.26
CA ARG A 458 -4.81 -12.12 5.18
C ARG A 458 -5.66 -12.17 6.43
N ILE A 459 -5.79 -11.04 7.11
CA ILE A 459 -6.58 -10.93 8.31
C ILE A 459 -8.06 -10.98 7.93
N GLN A 460 -8.82 -11.91 8.51
CA GLN A 460 -10.27 -12.02 8.32
C GLN A 460 -11.01 -11.32 9.45
N THR A 461 -10.48 -11.37 10.67
CA THR A 461 -11.10 -10.77 11.84
C THR A 461 -10.03 -10.38 12.86
N LEU A 462 -10.17 -9.19 13.44
CA LEU A 462 -9.50 -8.77 14.66
C LEU A 462 -10.59 -8.37 15.66
N ASP A 463 -10.40 -8.75 16.92
CA ASP A 463 -11.32 -8.54 18.04
C ASP A 463 -11.84 -7.10 18.22
N ALA A 464 -11.17 -6.10 17.64
CA ALA A 464 -11.67 -4.72 17.62
C ALA A 464 -13.00 -4.55 16.86
N ASP A 465 -13.37 -5.51 16.00
CA ASP A 465 -14.51 -5.39 15.09
C ASP A 465 -15.73 -6.24 15.53
N ASN A 466 -15.60 -7.17 16.51
CA ASN A 466 -16.71 -8.05 16.93
C ASN A 466 -16.58 -8.62 18.36
N ASN A 467 -17.56 -8.32 19.22
CA ASN A 467 -17.94 -9.01 20.47
C ASN A 467 -16.91 -9.16 21.63
N GLY A 468 -15.64 -8.78 21.49
CA GLY A 468 -14.70 -8.63 22.60
C GLY A 468 -14.25 -9.94 23.27
N ASP A 469 -14.06 -11.00 22.49
CA ASP A 469 -13.61 -12.32 22.99
C ASP A 469 -12.11 -12.60 22.77
N GLY A 470 -11.36 -11.63 22.22
CA GLY A 470 -9.93 -11.73 21.97
C GLY A 470 -9.57 -12.47 20.67
N THR A 471 -10.55 -12.90 19.86
CA THR A 471 -10.28 -13.81 18.74
C THR A 471 -9.70 -13.09 17.51
N ILE A 472 -8.63 -13.68 16.99
CA ILE A 472 -7.98 -13.30 15.74
C ILE A 472 -8.10 -14.45 14.75
N VAL A 473 -8.57 -14.14 13.53
CA VAL A 473 -8.69 -15.10 12.44
C VAL A 473 -7.92 -14.60 11.23
N VAL A 474 -7.02 -15.42 10.70
CA VAL A 474 -6.27 -15.13 9.48
C VAL A 474 -6.35 -16.30 8.51
N THR A 475 -6.21 -16.03 7.21
CA THR A 475 -6.05 -17.04 6.17
C THR A 475 -4.64 -17.03 5.61
N ALA A 476 -4.05 -18.21 5.38
CA ALA A 476 -2.70 -18.38 4.84
C ALA A 476 -2.63 -19.61 3.92
N ASP A 477 -1.63 -19.67 3.05
CA ASP A 477 -1.44 -20.82 2.15
C ASP A 477 -0.95 -22.07 2.87
N GLU A 478 -0.18 -21.88 3.94
CA GLU A 478 0.42 -22.94 4.74
C GLU A 478 0.05 -22.81 6.21
N LYS A 479 0.06 -23.95 6.91
CA LYS A 479 -0.22 -23.98 8.36
C LYS A 479 0.95 -23.39 9.14
N ILE A 480 0.65 -22.41 9.99
CA ILE A 480 1.60 -21.88 10.99
C ILE A 480 1.02 -21.91 12.40
N THR A 481 1.91 -21.98 13.38
CA THR A 481 1.55 -21.70 14.77
C THR A 481 1.55 -20.19 14.97
N LEU A 482 0.39 -19.55 14.95
CA LEU A 482 0.28 -18.09 15.01
C LEU A 482 0.53 -17.57 16.44
N LYS A 483 1.71 -16.97 16.67
CA LYS A 483 2.09 -16.33 17.95
C LYS A 483 2.33 -14.82 17.82
N ARG A 484 2.55 -14.33 16.60
CA ARG A 484 2.73 -12.92 16.32
C ARG A 484 2.19 -12.58 14.94
N LEU A 485 1.61 -11.39 14.81
CA LEU A 485 1.35 -10.73 13.53
C LEU A 485 2.18 -9.45 13.45
N ASP A 486 2.91 -9.26 12.36
CA ASP A 486 3.61 -8.00 12.05
C ASP A 486 2.99 -7.38 10.79
N VAL A 487 2.96 -6.04 10.70
CA VAL A 487 2.60 -5.33 9.47
C VAL A 487 3.54 -5.77 8.35
N TYR A 488 2.97 -6.18 7.21
CA TYR A 488 3.74 -6.49 6.00
C TYR A 488 3.97 -5.21 5.19
N PRO A 489 5.21 -4.72 5.07
CA PRO A 489 5.48 -3.55 4.22
C PRO A 489 5.38 -3.99 2.75
N SER A 490 4.53 -3.35 1.95
CA SER A 490 4.32 -3.74 0.55
C SER A 490 4.84 -2.66 -0.39
N GLU A 491 5.53 -3.08 -1.45
CA GLU A 491 6.00 -2.20 -2.53
C GLU A 491 4.98 -2.06 -3.68
N ILE A 492 3.86 -2.80 -3.62
CA ILE A 492 2.85 -2.82 -4.68
C ILE A 492 2.34 -1.40 -4.99
N GLY A 493 2.19 -0.55 -3.96
CA GLY A 493 1.79 0.85 -4.16
C GLY A 493 2.83 1.66 -4.94
N ILE A 494 4.12 1.41 -4.70
CA ILE A 494 5.25 2.06 -5.38
C ILE A 494 5.27 1.64 -6.86
N ASP A 495 5.20 0.33 -7.11
CA ASP A 495 5.22 -0.22 -8.47
C ASP A 495 4.03 0.28 -9.30
N ARG A 496 2.86 0.44 -8.67
CA ARG A 496 1.67 1.01 -9.30
C ARG A 496 1.83 2.49 -9.62
N MET A 497 2.50 3.27 -8.78
CA MET A 497 2.80 4.68 -9.09
C MET A 497 3.71 4.80 -10.31
N LEU A 498 4.78 3.99 -10.38
CA LEU A 498 5.67 3.95 -11.56
C LEU A 498 4.91 3.53 -12.82
N THR A 499 4.06 2.51 -12.71
CA THR A 499 3.25 2.02 -13.83
C THR A 499 2.28 3.08 -14.33
N ALA A 500 1.58 3.78 -13.43
CA ALA A 500 0.63 4.82 -13.78
C ALA A 500 1.33 6.03 -14.43
N LEU A 501 2.50 6.40 -13.91
CA LEU A 501 3.34 7.45 -14.48
C LEU A 501 3.83 7.07 -15.90
N ASP A 502 4.32 5.84 -16.07
CA ASP A 502 4.76 5.31 -17.37
C ASP A 502 3.61 5.27 -18.39
N ASP A 503 2.46 4.72 -18.00
CA ASP A 503 1.29 4.64 -18.88
C ASP A 503 0.84 6.03 -19.33
N PHE A 504 0.77 7.00 -18.41
CA PHE A 504 0.36 8.37 -18.78
C PHE A 504 1.37 9.06 -19.70
N ILE A 505 2.67 8.98 -19.39
CA ILE A 505 3.72 9.70 -20.15
C ILE A 505 4.05 9.00 -21.47
N LEU A 506 4.28 7.69 -21.44
CA LEU A 506 4.71 6.89 -22.59
C LEU A 506 3.57 6.31 -23.42
N ARG A 507 2.33 6.27 -22.94
CA ARG A 507 1.19 5.72 -23.72
C ARG A 507 0.01 6.68 -23.82
N GLY A 508 -0.07 7.68 -22.96
CA GLY A 508 -1.14 8.65 -22.93
C GLY A 508 -1.21 9.55 -24.17
N ASP A 509 -2.40 10.10 -24.40
CA ASP A 509 -2.70 10.97 -25.52
C ASP A 509 -2.01 12.34 -25.40
N ASP A 510 -1.38 12.80 -26.48
CA ASP A 510 -0.64 14.06 -26.50
C ASP A 510 -1.56 15.29 -26.34
N THR A 511 -2.82 15.20 -26.74
CA THR A 511 -3.82 16.29 -26.60
C THR A 511 -4.26 16.44 -25.16
N GLN A 512 -4.44 15.32 -24.44
CA GLN A 512 -4.70 15.29 -23.01
C GLN A 512 -3.47 15.81 -22.25
N LYS A 513 -2.27 15.25 -22.49
CA LYS A 513 -1.03 15.72 -21.86
C LYS A 513 -0.77 17.20 -22.07
N ALA A 514 -1.07 17.75 -23.24
CA ALA A 514 -0.91 19.18 -23.50
C ALA A 514 -1.65 20.07 -22.48
N VAL A 515 -2.79 19.61 -21.92
CA VAL A 515 -3.49 20.34 -20.86
C VAL A 515 -2.84 20.14 -19.51
N PHE A 516 -2.52 18.90 -19.13
CA PHE A 516 -1.90 18.60 -17.82
C PHE A 516 -0.50 19.21 -17.65
N PHE A 517 0.20 19.48 -18.75
CA PHE A 517 1.48 20.18 -18.84
C PHE A 517 1.35 21.69 -19.13
N ASN A 518 0.15 22.27 -19.03
CA ASN A 518 -0.12 23.71 -19.22
C ASN A 518 0.30 24.25 -20.61
N ARG A 519 0.38 23.39 -21.63
CA ARG A 519 0.64 23.80 -23.02
C ARG A 519 -0.65 24.23 -23.74
N ARG A 520 -1.80 23.87 -23.19
CA ARG A 520 -3.14 24.24 -23.65
C ARG A 520 -4.07 24.42 -22.45
N GLU A 521 -4.95 25.42 -22.50
CA GLU A 521 -5.99 25.62 -21.49
C GLU A 521 -7.09 24.54 -21.57
N PRO A 522 -7.69 24.14 -20.43
CA PRO A 522 -8.85 23.25 -20.42
C PRO A 522 -10.05 23.92 -21.09
N THR A 523 -10.76 23.15 -21.90
CA THR A 523 -11.88 23.63 -22.71
C THR A 523 -13.22 23.05 -22.26
N PHE A 524 -14.28 23.83 -22.48
CA PHE A 524 -15.63 23.51 -22.05
C PHE A 524 -16.60 23.84 -23.16
N SER A 525 -17.45 22.90 -23.52
CA SER A 525 -18.48 23.12 -24.52
C SER A 525 -19.71 23.84 -23.94
N ASN A 526 -20.53 24.40 -24.82
CA ASN A 526 -21.84 24.95 -24.46
C ASN A 526 -22.96 23.95 -24.77
N ARG A 527 -22.66 22.65 -24.74
CA ARG A 527 -23.59 21.60 -25.16
C ARG A 527 -24.77 21.47 -24.18
N ALA A 528 -24.60 21.91 -22.94
CA ALA A 528 -25.58 21.71 -21.87
C ALA A 528 -25.74 22.94 -20.96
N ASP A 529 -26.86 23.66 -21.12
CA ASP A 529 -27.25 24.77 -20.23
C ASP A 529 -28.44 24.42 -19.31
N GLU A 530 -28.77 23.13 -19.22
CA GLU A 530 -29.85 22.63 -18.39
C GLU A 530 -29.54 22.78 -16.89
N THR A 531 -30.57 23.06 -16.09
CA THR A 531 -30.40 23.07 -14.63
C THR A 531 -30.58 21.67 -14.09
N TYR A 532 -29.50 21.10 -13.54
CA TYR A 532 -29.46 19.76 -12.97
C TYR A 532 -29.85 19.73 -11.50
N ILE A 533 -29.41 20.74 -10.72
CA ILE A 533 -29.68 20.82 -9.27
C ILE A 533 -30.33 22.18 -8.95
N PRO A 534 -31.65 22.35 -9.13
CA PRO A 534 -32.32 23.64 -8.95
C PRO A 534 -32.26 24.19 -7.51
N SER A 535 -32.06 23.31 -6.53
CA SER A 535 -32.05 23.64 -5.10
C SER A 535 -30.73 24.24 -4.62
N ASN A 536 -29.64 24.12 -5.40
CA ASN A 536 -28.32 24.57 -5.00
C ASN A 536 -27.50 25.04 -6.22
N ASP A 537 -27.32 26.35 -6.34
CA ASP A 537 -26.63 26.97 -7.48
C ASP A 537 -25.17 26.52 -7.63
N ALA A 538 -24.43 26.32 -6.54
CA ALA A 538 -23.03 25.93 -6.60
C ALA A 538 -22.86 24.48 -7.07
N GLN A 539 -23.66 23.56 -6.52
CA GLN A 539 -23.69 22.17 -7.00
C GLN A 539 -24.15 22.09 -8.46
N ASN A 540 -25.16 22.87 -8.85
CA ASN A 540 -25.60 22.96 -10.24
C ASN A 540 -24.50 23.48 -11.18
N ARG A 541 -23.77 24.53 -10.78
CA ARG A 541 -22.61 25.01 -11.55
C ARG A 541 -21.52 23.96 -11.65
N ALA A 542 -21.24 23.21 -10.58
CA ALA A 542 -20.26 22.14 -10.58
C ALA A 542 -20.63 21.03 -11.56
N VAL A 543 -21.88 20.53 -11.51
CA VAL A 543 -22.37 19.52 -12.47
C VAL A 543 -22.34 20.08 -13.90
N LYS A 544 -22.84 21.29 -14.14
CA LYS A 544 -22.77 21.94 -15.46
C LYS A 544 -21.33 22.06 -15.97
N ARG A 545 -20.38 22.42 -15.12
CA ARG A 545 -18.96 22.57 -15.49
C ARG A 545 -18.36 21.22 -15.87
N ALA A 546 -18.58 20.20 -15.03
CA ALA A 546 -18.10 18.84 -15.26
C ALA A 546 -18.68 18.22 -16.54
N VAL A 547 -19.99 18.34 -16.73
CA VAL A 547 -20.72 17.82 -17.88
C VAL A 547 -20.28 18.45 -19.21
N ASN A 548 -19.88 19.72 -19.19
CA ASN A 548 -19.41 20.44 -20.36
C ASN A 548 -17.89 20.37 -20.55
N ALA A 549 -17.14 19.77 -19.64
CA ALA A 549 -15.69 19.64 -19.78
C ALA A 549 -15.37 18.77 -21.00
N GLU A 550 -14.43 19.23 -21.83
CA GLU A 550 -13.84 18.43 -22.91
C GLU A 550 -12.45 17.90 -22.53
N ASP A 551 -11.89 18.38 -21.40
CA ASP A 551 -10.57 17.99 -20.90
C ASP A 551 -10.66 17.53 -19.43
N PHE A 552 -10.80 18.49 -18.50
CA PHE A 552 -11.09 18.20 -17.11
C PHE A 552 -11.94 19.28 -16.44
N ALA A 553 -12.55 18.94 -15.30
CA ALA A 553 -13.17 19.87 -14.37
C ALA A 553 -12.81 19.53 -12.93
N LEU A 554 -12.83 20.53 -12.05
CA LEU A 554 -12.51 20.36 -10.64
C LEU A 554 -13.75 20.74 -9.81
N ILE A 555 -14.13 19.87 -8.88
CA ILE A 555 -15.18 20.14 -7.90
C ILE A 555 -14.52 20.26 -6.54
N HIS A 556 -14.38 21.50 -6.06
CA HIS A 556 -13.85 21.79 -4.73
C HIS A 556 -14.99 21.69 -3.72
N GLY A 557 -14.99 20.60 -2.95
CA GLY A 557 -16.06 20.30 -2.01
C GLY A 557 -15.61 20.32 -0.55
N PRO A 558 -15.72 21.47 0.13
CA PRO A 558 -15.51 21.59 1.56
C PRO A 558 -16.38 20.62 2.41
N PRO A 559 -16.05 20.42 3.69
CA PRO A 559 -16.80 19.54 4.58
C PRO A 559 -18.29 19.85 4.65
N GLY A 560 -19.12 18.81 4.48
CA GLY A 560 -20.57 18.92 4.63
C GLY A 560 -21.30 19.58 3.45
N THR A 561 -20.63 19.82 2.32
CA THR A 561 -21.21 20.50 1.14
C THR A 561 -22.01 19.59 0.20
N GLY A 562 -22.11 18.31 0.52
CA GLY A 562 -22.82 17.34 -0.32
C GLY A 562 -22.03 16.91 -1.57
N LYS A 563 -20.71 16.71 -1.44
CA LYS A 563 -19.86 16.15 -2.52
C LYS A 563 -20.45 14.88 -3.13
N THR A 564 -20.76 13.89 -2.29
CA THR A 564 -21.30 12.60 -2.72
C THR A 564 -22.63 12.73 -3.46
N TYR A 565 -23.51 13.63 -3.00
CA TYR A 565 -24.75 13.96 -3.72
C TYR A 565 -24.47 14.60 -5.08
N THR A 566 -23.52 15.54 -5.15
CA THR A 566 -23.11 16.21 -6.39
C THR A 566 -22.52 15.20 -7.40
N ILE A 567 -21.71 14.26 -6.91
CA ILE A 567 -21.17 13.14 -7.69
C ILE A 567 -22.31 12.28 -8.23
N ALA A 568 -23.26 11.85 -7.40
CA ALA A 568 -24.38 11.01 -7.85
C ALA A 568 -25.23 11.68 -8.95
N GLN A 569 -25.53 12.98 -8.79
CA GLN A 569 -26.24 13.76 -9.81
C GLN A 569 -25.41 13.89 -11.11
N LEU A 570 -24.10 14.09 -11.01
CA LEU A 570 -23.20 14.09 -12.16
C LEU A 570 -23.23 12.73 -12.89
N LEU A 571 -23.11 11.61 -12.17
CA LEU A 571 -23.15 10.28 -12.78
C LEU A 571 -24.48 10.02 -13.50
N SER A 572 -25.61 10.38 -12.90
CA SER A 572 -26.92 10.22 -13.57
C SER A 572 -26.98 10.98 -14.89
N VAL A 573 -26.46 12.21 -14.94
CA VAL A 573 -26.43 13.00 -16.18
C VAL A 573 -25.50 12.38 -17.23
N LEU A 574 -24.34 11.87 -16.83
CA LEU A 574 -23.37 11.24 -17.74
C LEU A 574 -23.92 9.92 -18.31
N VAL A 575 -24.48 9.06 -17.45
CA VAL A 575 -25.09 7.79 -17.87
C VAL A 575 -26.29 8.03 -18.79
N ALA A 576 -27.14 9.03 -18.49
CA ALA A 576 -28.27 9.38 -19.36
C ALA A 576 -27.84 9.86 -20.75
N ARG A 577 -26.59 10.31 -20.92
CA ARG A 577 -26.00 10.69 -22.22
C ARG A 577 -25.35 9.51 -22.94
N GLY A 578 -25.25 8.36 -22.29
CA GLY A 578 -24.59 7.17 -22.80
C GLY A 578 -23.07 7.17 -22.58
N ASP A 579 -22.53 8.07 -21.74
CA ASP A 579 -21.12 8.01 -21.36
C ASP A 579 -20.86 6.75 -20.49
N ARG A 580 -19.77 6.06 -20.76
CA ARG A 580 -19.21 5.01 -19.90
C ARG A 580 -18.29 5.67 -18.87
N VAL A 581 -18.67 5.58 -17.60
CA VAL A 581 -18.06 6.31 -16.49
C VAL A 581 -17.19 5.41 -15.64
N LEU A 582 -15.95 5.83 -15.39
CA LEU A 582 -15.11 5.28 -14.32
C LEU A 582 -15.33 6.10 -13.04
N LEU A 583 -15.93 5.51 -12.01
CA LEU A 583 -16.00 6.09 -10.68
C LEU A 583 -14.83 5.58 -9.84
N SER A 584 -13.94 6.48 -9.42
CA SER A 584 -12.77 6.12 -8.62
C SER A 584 -12.62 6.95 -7.35
N ALA A 585 -11.95 6.39 -6.35
CA ALA A 585 -11.57 7.10 -5.14
C ALA A 585 -10.35 6.43 -4.47
N PHE A 586 -9.75 7.14 -3.52
CA PHE A 586 -8.57 6.66 -2.78
C PHE A 586 -8.83 5.37 -1.98
N THR A 587 -10.00 5.23 -1.34
CA THR A 587 -10.32 4.11 -0.46
C THR A 587 -11.57 3.37 -0.92
N ASN A 588 -11.69 2.08 -0.56
CA ASN A 588 -12.90 1.31 -0.84
C ASN A 588 -14.16 1.97 -0.24
N ARG A 589 -14.06 2.45 1.01
CA ARG A 589 -15.15 3.16 1.70
C ARG A 589 -15.62 4.39 0.91
N ALA A 590 -14.71 5.16 0.33
CA ALA A 590 -15.08 6.32 -0.48
C ALA A 590 -15.82 5.92 -1.76
N VAL A 591 -15.36 4.87 -2.45
CA VAL A 591 -16.06 4.30 -3.63
C VAL A 591 -17.46 3.82 -3.25
N ASP A 592 -17.58 3.06 -2.17
CA ASP A 592 -18.84 2.45 -1.74
C ASP A 592 -19.84 3.52 -1.24
N ASN A 593 -19.35 4.59 -0.59
CA ASN A 593 -20.17 5.76 -0.24
C ASN A 593 -20.69 6.49 -1.47
N ALA A 594 -19.84 6.67 -2.50
CA ALA A 594 -20.25 7.29 -3.75
C ALA A 594 -21.30 6.42 -4.48
N LEU A 595 -21.11 5.10 -4.50
CA LEU A 595 -22.11 4.16 -5.04
C LEU A 595 -23.42 4.20 -4.27
N THR A 596 -23.38 4.28 -2.93
CA THR A 596 -24.60 4.41 -2.11
C THR A 596 -25.44 5.60 -2.56
N ALA A 597 -24.80 6.74 -2.84
CA ALA A 597 -25.50 7.92 -3.32
C ALA A 597 -25.99 7.78 -4.77
N VAL A 598 -25.27 7.06 -5.62
CA VAL A 598 -25.68 6.77 -7.01
C VAL A 598 -26.90 5.86 -7.06
N ARG A 599 -27.02 4.92 -6.10
CA ARG A 599 -28.14 3.98 -5.97
C ARG A 599 -29.34 4.55 -5.20
N ASP A 600 -29.29 5.84 -4.85
CA ASP A 600 -30.43 6.52 -4.23
C ASP A 600 -31.62 6.52 -5.20
N PRO A 601 -32.87 6.24 -4.76
CA PRO A 601 -34.05 6.22 -5.63
C PRO A 601 -34.31 7.52 -6.39
N ASP A 602 -33.79 8.66 -5.91
CA ASP A 602 -33.91 9.96 -6.57
C ASP A 602 -32.83 10.18 -7.65
N VAL A 603 -31.97 9.18 -7.92
CA VAL A 603 -30.90 9.21 -8.91
C VAL A 603 -31.21 8.20 -10.03
N ASP A 604 -31.28 8.68 -11.26
CA ASP A 604 -31.65 7.86 -12.42
C ASP A 604 -30.42 7.12 -12.98
N VAL A 605 -29.98 6.08 -12.25
CA VAL A 605 -28.96 5.11 -12.68
C VAL A 605 -29.44 3.71 -12.29
N SER A 606 -29.51 2.80 -13.26
CA SER A 606 -29.92 1.42 -13.00
C SER A 606 -28.81 0.64 -12.31
N ASP A 607 -29.13 -0.10 -11.25
CA ASP A 607 -28.19 -1.03 -10.59
C ASP A 607 -27.58 -2.05 -11.57
N GLU A 608 -28.34 -2.50 -12.58
CA GLU A 608 -27.87 -3.44 -13.61
C GLU A 608 -26.76 -2.84 -14.50
N SER A 609 -26.60 -1.52 -14.49
CA SER A 609 -25.57 -0.81 -15.27
C SER A 609 -24.29 -0.50 -14.48
N ILE A 610 -24.27 -0.87 -13.19
CA ILE A 610 -23.17 -0.60 -12.25
C ILE A 610 -22.37 -1.88 -12.01
N VAL A 611 -21.05 -1.76 -12.03
CA VAL A 611 -20.12 -2.82 -11.62
C VAL A 611 -19.08 -2.28 -10.65
N ARG A 612 -18.93 -2.94 -9.50
CA ARG A 612 -17.94 -2.63 -8.47
C ARG A 612 -16.77 -3.61 -8.52
N VAL A 613 -15.58 -3.13 -8.90
CA VAL A 613 -14.36 -3.94 -9.01
C VAL A 613 -13.54 -3.87 -7.73
N GLY A 614 -13.37 -5.02 -7.06
CA GLY A 614 -12.61 -5.12 -5.81
C GLY A 614 -12.72 -6.50 -5.17
N THR A 615 -12.03 -6.71 -4.05
CA THR A 615 -12.07 -7.99 -3.32
C THR A 615 -13.26 -8.04 -2.37
N ASN A 616 -13.79 -9.25 -2.08
CA ASN A 616 -14.89 -9.44 -1.12
C ASN A 616 -14.66 -8.73 0.22
N ALA A 617 -13.50 -8.91 0.85
CA ALA A 617 -13.18 -8.28 2.14
C ALA A 617 -12.96 -6.76 2.07
N GLY A 618 -12.83 -6.20 0.86
CA GLY A 618 -12.61 -4.77 0.67
C GLY A 618 -13.88 -3.99 0.35
N ILE A 619 -14.94 -4.66 -0.11
CA ILE A 619 -16.21 -4.06 -0.52
C ILE A 619 -17.21 -4.20 0.63
N ASP A 620 -17.95 -3.14 0.93
CA ASP A 620 -19.02 -3.18 1.93
C ASP A 620 -20.09 -4.23 1.62
N ASP A 621 -20.66 -4.87 2.65
CA ASP A 621 -21.69 -5.90 2.49
C ASP A 621 -22.90 -5.41 1.68
N SER A 622 -23.24 -4.12 1.80
CA SER A 622 -24.33 -3.49 1.04
C SER A 622 -24.05 -3.30 -0.46
N MET A 623 -22.81 -3.54 -0.90
CA MET A 623 -22.36 -3.38 -2.28
C MET A 623 -21.95 -4.71 -2.94
N GLN A 624 -22.10 -5.84 -2.23
CA GLN A 624 -21.74 -7.16 -2.77
C GLN A 624 -22.63 -7.59 -3.93
N ASP A 625 -23.85 -7.05 -4.03
CA ASP A 625 -24.79 -7.33 -5.11
C ASP A 625 -24.40 -6.69 -6.46
N VAL A 626 -23.65 -5.59 -6.43
CA VAL A 626 -23.09 -4.93 -7.62
C VAL A 626 -21.59 -5.24 -7.82
N LYS A 627 -20.99 -6.10 -7.00
CA LYS A 627 -19.61 -6.55 -7.19
C LYS A 627 -19.48 -7.28 -8.52
N LEU A 628 -18.38 -7.01 -9.24
CA LEU A 628 -18.00 -7.80 -10.41
C LEU A 628 -17.82 -9.26 -10.03
N ASP A 629 -18.60 -10.15 -10.65
CA ASP A 629 -18.26 -11.57 -10.69
C ASP A 629 -17.15 -11.77 -11.71
N ASP A 630 -15.96 -12.06 -11.20
CA ASP A 630 -14.73 -12.28 -11.95
C ASP A 630 -14.44 -13.77 -12.17
N THR A 631 -15.33 -14.65 -11.68
CA THR A 631 -15.15 -16.10 -11.66
C THR A 631 -16.15 -16.85 -12.54
N GLY A 632 -15.76 -18.02 -13.02
CA GLY A 632 -16.60 -18.89 -13.84
C GLY A 632 -16.53 -18.56 -15.33
N SER A 633 -17.69 -18.32 -15.96
CA SER A 633 -17.78 -18.21 -17.42
C SER A 633 -16.99 -17.02 -17.96
N PRO A 634 -15.94 -17.24 -18.78
CA PRO A 634 -15.10 -16.14 -19.25
C PRO A 634 -15.87 -15.08 -20.04
N ALA A 635 -16.76 -15.50 -20.93
CA ALA A 635 -17.56 -14.59 -21.74
C ALA A 635 -18.52 -13.74 -20.90
N ALA A 636 -19.11 -14.32 -19.85
CA ALA A 636 -20.01 -13.62 -18.95
C ALA A 636 -19.25 -12.56 -18.11
N CYS A 637 -18.10 -12.93 -17.54
CA CYS A 637 -17.26 -12.03 -16.75
C CYS A 637 -16.81 -10.82 -17.57
N ALA A 638 -16.30 -11.05 -18.79
CA ALA A 638 -15.88 -9.97 -19.68
C ALA A 638 -17.05 -9.07 -20.09
N THR A 639 -18.20 -9.66 -20.42
CA THR A 639 -19.41 -8.90 -20.79
C THR A 639 -19.84 -8.01 -19.64
N ALA A 640 -19.92 -8.54 -18.41
CA ALA A 640 -20.33 -7.77 -17.23
C ALA A 640 -19.49 -6.50 -17.05
N LEU A 641 -18.16 -6.60 -17.17
CA LEU A 641 -17.27 -5.43 -17.06
C LEU A 641 -17.39 -4.49 -18.28
N GLN A 642 -17.45 -5.03 -19.50
CA GLN A 642 -17.40 -4.24 -20.74
C GLN A 642 -18.72 -3.52 -21.06
N SER A 643 -19.86 -4.08 -20.66
CA SER A 643 -21.17 -3.47 -20.91
C SER A 643 -21.65 -2.52 -19.82
N ALA A 644 -20.99 -2.48 -18.66
CA ALA A 644 -21.36 -1.60 -17.57
C ALA A 644 -21.19 -0.12 -17.95
N SER A 645 -22.22 0.69 -17.66
CA SER A 645 -22.19 2.14 -17.83
C SER A 645 -21.39 2.83 -16.73
N VAL A 646 -21.37 2.26 -15.52
CA VAL A 646 -20.57 2.75 -14.40
C VAL A 646 -19.68 1.63 -13.89
N VAL A 647 -18.37 1.80 -13.99
CA VAL A 647 -17.38 0.91 -13.36
C VAL A 647 -16.79 1.64 -12.18
N ALA A 648 -16.98 1.11 -10.98
CA ALA A 648 -16.52 1.68 -9.73
C ALA A 648 -15.33 0.90 -9.17
N ALA A 649 -14.20 1.56 -8.92
CA ALA A 649 -12.98 0.92 -8.44
C ALA A 649 -12.09 1.87 -7.65
N THR A 650 -11.33 1.38 -6.67
CA THR A 650 -10.30 2.24 -6.05
C THR A 650 -9.24 2.63 -7.07
N THR A 651 -8.61 3.80 -6.90
CA THR A 651 -7.58 4.26 -7.83
C THR A 651 -6.40 3.30 -7.92
N ALA A 652 -6.06 2.63 -6.80
CA ALA A 652 -5.07 1.57 -6.79
C ALA A 652 -5.48 0.35 -7.65
N THR A 653 -6.78 0.03 -7.74
CA THR A 653 -7.33 -1.03 -8.60
C THR A 653 -7.27 -0.65 -10.09
N CYS A 654 -7.34 0.64 -10.43
CA CYS A 654 -7.21 1.13 -11.81
C CYS A 654 -5.87 0.72 -12.44
N GLY A 655 -4.79 0.64 -11.64
CA GLY A 655 -3.49 0.14 -12.07
C GLY A 655 -3.38 -1.38 -12.22
N SER A 656 -4.46 -2.14 -12.01
CA SER A 656 -4.45 -3.60 -12.22
C SER A 656 -4.38 -3.95 -13.71
N ARG A 657 -3.79 -5.11 -14.03
CA ARG A 657 -3.68 -5.59 -15.43
C ARG A 657 -5.00 -5.72 -16.17
N VAL A 658 -6.11 -5.91 -15.45
CA VAL A 658 -7.47 -5.96 -16.02
C VAL A 658 -7.99 -4.55 -16.34
N MET A 659 -7.87 -3.62 -15.39
CA MET A 659 -8.41 -2.26 -15.53
C MET A 659 -7.62 -1.43 -16.55
N ARG A 660 -6.30 -1.65 -16.67
CA ARG A 660 -5.45 -0.99 -17.67
C ARG A 660 -5.83 -1.27 -19.12
N GLU A 661 -6.60 -2.34 -19.37
CA GLU A 661 -7.09 -2.71 -20.70
C GLU A 661 -8.51 -2.16 -20.97
N GLN A 662 -9.06 -1.35 -20.05
CA GLN A 662 -10.36 -0.70 -20.20
C GLN A 662 -10.19 0.75 -20.66
N SER A 663 -11.22 1.28 -21.31
CA SER A 663 -11.34 2.69 -21.67
C SER A 663 -12.71 3.23 -21.29
N PHE A 664 -12.74 4.51 -20.92
CA PHE A 664 -13.92 5.22 -20.43
C PHE A 664 -14.06 6.58 -21.11
N ASP A 665 -15.29 7.05 -21.31
CA ASP A 665 -15.52 8.38 -21.87
C ASP A 665 -15.17 9.47 -20.82
N ILE A 666 -15.30 9.14 -19.54
CA ILE A 666 -15.04 10.05 -18.43
C ILE A 666 -14.68 9.31 -17.13
N ALA A 667 -13.70 9.82 -16.40
CA ALA A 667 -13.38 9.39 -15.04
C ALA A 667 -13.84 10.43 -14.02
N VAL A 668 -14.58 10.02 -12.99
CA VAL A 668 -14.95 10.84 -11.83
C VAL A 668 -14.16 10.32 -10.63
N ILE A 669 -13.20 11.10 -10.14
CA ILE A 669 -12.26 10.69 -9.09
C ILE A 669 -12.57 11.48 -7.82
N ASP A 670 -13.17 10.82 -6.83
CA ASP A 670 -13.44 11.39 -5.50
C ASP A 670 -12.22 11.30 -4.58
N GLU A 671 -12.18 12.20 -3.59
CA GLU A 671 -11.06 12.37 -2.67
C GLU A 671 -9.70 12.55 -3.39
N ALA A 672 -9.72 13.22 -4.55
CA ALA A 672 -8.54 13.42 -5.40
C ALA A 672 -7.41 14.21 -4.72
N SER A 673 -7.72 15.02 -3.70
CA SER A 673 -6.72 15.74 -2.91
C SER A 673 -5.90 14.87 -1.98
N GLN A 674 -6.31 13.62 -1.73
CA GLN A 674 -5.57 12.64 -0.90
C GLN A 674 -4.74 11.67 -1.75
N LEU A 675 -4.85 11.73 -3.08
CA LEU A 675 -4.08 10.91 -3.98
C LEU A 675 -2.80 11.63 -4.37
N THR A 676 -1.67 10.92 -4.32
CA THR A 676 -0.45 11.42 -4.99
C THR A 676 -0.75 11.61 -6.47
N GLU A 677 -0.03 12.52 -7.12
CA GLU A 677 -0.23 12.76 -8.55
C GLU A 677 -0.08 11.48 -9.39
N PRO A 678 0.98 10.65 -9.24
CA PRO A 678 1.09 9.38 -9.95
C PRO A 678 -0.06 8.40 -9.71
N ASN A 679 -0.59 8.32 -8.48
CA ASN A 679 -1.75 7.47 -8.22
C ASN A 679 -2.99 8.00 -8.96
N THR A 680 -3.21 9.31 -8.97
CA THR A 680 -4.33 9.91 -9.71
C THR A 680 -4.23 9.59 -11.22
N LEU A 681 -3.01 9.59 -11.77
CA LEU A 681 -2.76 9.25 -13.18
C LEU A 681 -3.24 7.85 -13.56
N ALA A 682 -3.30 6.90 -12.62
CA ALA A 682 -3.78 5.53 -12.87
C ALA A 682 -5.23 5.48 -13.36
N ALA A 683 -6.06 6.44 -12.93
CA ALA A 683 -7.45 6.57 -13.40
C ALA A 683 -7.56 7.56 -14.56
N VAL A 684 -6.76 8.64 -14.57
CA VAL A 684 -6.71 9.63 -15.68
C VAL A 684 -6.38 8.94 -17.01
N ALA A 685 -5.40 8.04 -17.02
CA ALA A 685 -4.94 7.35 -18.22
C ALA A 685 -6.00 6.41 -18.85
N LEU A 686 -7.10 6.13 -18.14
CA LEU A 686 -8.16 5.23 -18.62
C LEU A 686 -9.34 5.98 -19.25
N ALA A 687 -9.35 7.31 -19.19
CA ALA A 687 -10.50 8.10 -19.64
C ALA A 687 -10.12 9.26 -20.56
N ASP A 688 -11.01 9.58 -21.50
CA ASP A 688 -10.82 10.71 -22.41
C ASP A 688 -10.88 12.05 -21.66
N ARG A 689 -11.75 12.14 -20.64
CA ARG A 689 -12.02 13.35 -19.85
C ARG A 689 -12.07 13.03 -18.37
N VAL A 690 -11.77 14.01 -17.51
CA VAL A 690 -11.64 13.76 -16.06
C VAL A 690 -12.37 14.80 -15.21
N VAL A 691 -13.06 14.35 -14.16
CA VAL A 691 -13.61 15.19 -13.12
C VAL A 691 -12.95 14.81 -11.80
N LEU A 692 -12.15 15.72 -11.26
CA LEU A 692 -11.52 15.52 -9.96
C LEU A 692 -12.38 16.20 -8.89
N VAL A 693 -12.73 15.44 -7.86
CA VAL A 693 -13.51 15.92 -6.72
C VAL A 693 -12.67 15.79 -5.47
N GLY A 694 -12.53 16.88 -4.70
CA GLY A 694 -11.61 16.89 -3.57
C GLY A 694 -11.67 18.17 -2.76
N ASP A 695 -10.75 18.26 -1.80
CA ASP A 695 -10.54 19.45 -0.98
C ASP A 695 -9.08 19.52 -0.53
N HIS A 696 -8.27 20.34 -1.21
CA HIS A 696 -6.85 20.54 -0.88
C HIS A 696 -6.63 21.27 0.46
N GLN A 697 -7.70 21.78 1.08
CA GLN A 697 -7.68 22.34 2.45
C GLN A 697 -7.96 21.28 3.53
N GLN A 698 -8.14 20.01 3.15
CA GLN A 698 -8.19 18.83 4.02
C GLN A 698 -6.89 18.01 3.88
N LEU A 699 -6.87 16.73 4.27
CA LEU A 699 -5.63 15.96 4.31
C LEU A 699 -4.98 15.83 2.93
N PRO A 700 -3.67 16.06 2.82
CA PRO A 700 -2.88 15.77 1.62
C PRO A 700 -2.66 14.26 1.46
N PRO A 701 -2.03 13.81 0.37
CA PRO A 701 -1.52 12.45 0.25
C PRO A 701 -0.55 12.09 1.38
N VAL A 702 -0.67 10.86 1.89
CA VAL A 702 0.23 10.34 2.91
C VAL A 702 1.44 9.70 2.25
N VAL A 703 2.60 10.32 2.44
CA VAL A 703 3.91 9.84 1.94
C VAL A 703 4.88 9.70 3.11
N ARG A 704 5.88 8.81 2.99
CA ARG A 704 6.89 8.58 4.03
C ARG A 704 8.14 9.41 3.79
N ALA A 705 8.51 9.62 2.53
CA ALA A 705 9.61 10.48 2.15
C ALA A 705 9.12 11.91 1.91
N ASP A 706 9.87 12.89 2.41
CA ASP A 706 9.62 14.30 2.15
C ASP A 706 9.99 14.64 0.69
N THR A 707 8.98 14.61 -0.19
CA THR A 707 9.14 14.69 -1.65
C THR A 707 7.91 15.37 -2.28
N ASP A 708 8.00 15.66 -3.58
CA ASP A 708 6.94 16.28 -4.37
C ASP A 708 5.63 15.44 -4.43
N LEU A 709 5.66 14.18 -3.97
CA LEU A 709 4.47 13.33 -3.87
C LEU A 709 3.43 13.86 -2.86
N GLN A 710 3.79 14.82 -2.00
CA GLN A 710 2.86 15.48 -1.07
C GLN A 710 1.85 16.40 -1.75
N THR A 711 2.13 16.86 -2.97
CA THR A 711 1.20 17.71 -3.73
C THR A 711 0.33 16.83 -4.61
N SER A 712 -0.99 16.91 -4.42
CA SER A 712 -1.93 16.15 -5.24
C SER A 712 -2.09 16.77 -6.63
N LEU A 713 -2.49 15.97 -7.62
CA LEU A 713 -2.85 16.48 -8.94
C LEU A 713 -3.99 17.51 -8.86
N PHE A 714 -4.93 17.28 -7.93
CA PHE A 714 -6.06 18.18 -7.69
C PHE A 714 -5.60 19.57 -7.21
N GLU A 715 -4.67 19.62 -6.25
CA GLU A 715 -4.09 20.86 -5.74
C GLU A 715 -3.34 21.62 -6.84
N ARG A 716 -2.45 20.93 -7.56
CA ARG A 716 -1.70 21.52 -8.67
C ARG A 716 -2.63 22.12 -9.73
N LEU A 717 -3.67 21.40 -10.15
CA LEU A 717 -4.59 21.88 -11.18
C LEU A 717 -5.53 22.98 -10.68
N ILE A 718 -5.89 23.02 -9.39
CA ILE A 718 -6.62 24.15 -8.81
C ILE A 718 -5.78 25.42 -8.88
N ASP A 719 -4.49 25.32 -8.55
CA ASP A 719 -3.59 26.46 -8.55
C ASP A 719 -3.28 26.97 -9.96
N THR A 720 -3.13 26.07 -10.94
CA THR A 720 -2.81 26.45 -12.33
C THR A 720 -4.04 26.82 -13.15
N HIS A 721 -5.20 26.20 -12.90
CA HIS A 721 -6.45 26.39 -13.64
C HIS A 721 -7.65 26.64 -12.71
N PRO A 722 -7.64 27.74 -11.93
CA PRO A 722 -8.73 28.06 -11.00
C PRO A 722 -10.08 28.22 -11.69
N GLU A 723 -10.11 28.61 -12.98
CA GLU A 723 -11.32 28.71 -13.78
C GLU A 723 -11.96 27.34 -14.09
N ALA A 724 -11.20 26.25 -14.06
CA ALA A 724 -11.74 24.89 -14.19
C ALA A 724 -12.42 24.39 -12.90
N SER A 725 -12.24 25.10 -11.79
CA SER A 725 -12.75 24.73 -10.47
C SER A 725 -14.08 25.38 -10.11
N VAL A 726 -14.93 24.64 -9.39
CA VAL A 726 -16.15 25.16 -8.76
C VAL A 726 -16.15 24.80 -7.28
N LEU A 727 -16.15 25.83 -6.42
CA LEU A 727 -16.33 25.69 -4.98
C LEU A 727 -17.80 25.44 -4.62
N LEU A 728 -18.06 24.39 -3.85
CA LEU A 728 -19.34 24.16 -3.20
C LEU A 728 -19.43 25.01 -1.91
N ASP A 729 -20.22 26.08 -1.94
CA ASP A 729 -20.23 27.11 -0.88
C ASP A 729 -21.28 26.85 0.23
N ARG A 730 -22.23 25.93 0.02
CA ARG A 730 -23.31 25.61 0.99
C ARG A 730 -23.07 24.29 1.70
N GLN A 731 -22.96 24.33 3.04
CA GLN A 731 -22.79 23.16 3.89
C GLN A 731 -24.02 22.83 4.74
N TYR A 732 -24.27 21.55 4.95
CA TYR A 732 -25.45 20.99 5.62
C TYR A 732 -25.12 20.32 6.97
N ARG A 733 -23.90 20.51 7.48
CA ARG A 733 -23.35 19.78 8.64
C ARG A 733 -23.22 20.63 9.89
N MET A 734 -22.42 21.69 9.84
CA MET A 734 -21.89 22.44 10.98
C MET A 734 -22.79 23.61 11.37
N ALA A 735 -22.93 23.85 12.68
CA ALA A 735 -23.51 25.08 13.20
C ALA A 735 -22.70 26.30 12.72
N GLN A 736 -23.34 27.45 12.56
CA GLN A 736 -22.66 28.66 12.08
C GLN A 736 -21.45 29.03 12.96
N ARG A 737 -21.59 28.88 14.28
CA ARG A 737 -20.53 29.18 15.26
C ARG A 737 -19.27 28.33 15.03
N ILE A 738 -19.44 27.05 14.72
CA ILE A 738 -18.36 26.08 14.43
C ILE A 738 -17.76 26.38 13.04
N GLN A 739 -18.64 26.47 12.04
CA GLN A 739 -18.28 26.66 10.64
C GLN A 739 -17.48 27.94 10.38
N ALA A 740 -17.74 29.01 11.14
CA ALA A 740 -17.15 30.33 10.93
C ALA A 740 -15.61 30.32 10.91
N PHE A 741 -14.95 29.54 11.78
CA PHE A 741 -13.50 29.46 11.80
C PHE A 741 -12.94 28.83 10.53
N SER A 742 -13.41 27.62 10.20
CA SER A 742 -12.98 26.94 8.98
C SER A 742 -13.25 27.79 7.74
N SER A 743 -14.41 28.45 7.68
CA SER A 743 -14.74 29.38 6.60
C SER A 743 -13.67 30.43 6.38
N GLN A 744 -13.30 31.16 7.44
CA GLN A 744 -12.45 32.33 7.35
C GLN A 744 -10.98 31.95 7.14
N LYS A 745 -10.56 30.81 7.69
CA LYS A 745 -9.16 30.38 7.65
C LYS A 745 -8.79 29.58 6.41
N PHE A 746 -9.71 28.78 5.88
CA PHE A 746 -9.40 27.82 4.81
C PHE A 746 -10.18 28.05 3.52
N TYR A 747 -11.26 28.84 3.55
CA TYR A 747 -12.18 28.97 2.41
C TYR A 747 -12.58 30.43 2.14
N ASP A 748 -11.69 31.40 2.42
CA ASP A 748 -11.87 32.84 2.17
C ASP A 748 -13.19 33.46 2.67
N GLY A 749 -13.78 32.84 3.68
CA GLY A 749 -15.08 33.21 4.18
C GLY A 749 -16.24 32.90 3.24
N GLU A 750 -16.10 32.05 2.22
CA GLU A 750 -17.18 31.72 1.26
C GLU A 750 -18.11 30.62 1.76
N LEU A 751 -17.61 29.69 2.58
CA LEU A 751 -18.42 28.59 3.14
C LEU A 751 -19.57 29.14 4.02
N ARG A 752 -20.79 28.63 3.82
CA ARG A 752 -22.00 29.08 4.55
C ARG A 752 -22.93 27.91 4.89
N PRO A 753 -23.65 27.95 6.03
CA PRO A 753 -24.75 27.03 6.27
C PRO A 753 -25.80 27.12 5.16
N ALA A 754 -26.25 25.96 4.68
CA ALA A 754 -27.23 25.85 3.61
C ALA A 754 -28.63 26.28 4.07
N THR A 755 -28.96 26.06 5.34
CA THR A 755 -30.28 26.40 5.90
C THR A 755 -30.13 27.09 7.26
N ARG A 756 -31.19 27.80 7.66
CA ARG A 756 -31.26 28.42 8.99
C ARG A 756 -31.19 27.38 10.11
N THR A 757 -31.83 26.23 9.93
CA THR A 757 -31.82 25.13 10.91
C THR A 757 -30.39 24.66 11.18
N VAL A 758 -29.60 24.41 10.12
CA VAL A 758 -28.19 24.04 10.26
C VAL A 758 -27.41 25.19 10.91
N ALA A 759 -27.65 26.45 10.52
CA ALA A 759 -26.94 27.59 11.08
C ALA A 759 -27.11 27.74 12.60
N THR A 760 -28.32 27.49 13.12
CA THR A 760 -28.68 27.77 14.51
C THR A 760 -28.63 26.58 15.45
N GLN A 761 -28.28 25.39 14.96
CA GLN A 761 -28.26 24.16 15.75
C GLN A 761 -27.28 24.24 16.93
N ARG A 762 -27.61 23.59 18.05
CA ARG A 762 -26.87 23.65 19.32
C ARG A 762 -26.84 22.29 20.02
N PRO A 763 -25.90 22.07 20.96
CA PRO A 763 -25.86 20.84 21.75
C PRO A 763 -27.18 20.57 22.50
N THR A 764 -27.86 21.61 22.96
CA THR A 764 -29.14 21.51 23.68
C THR A 764 -30.27 20.94 22.84
N ASP A 765 -30.21 21.06 21.50
CA ASP A 765 -31.25 20.53 20.62
C ASP A 765 -31.32 18.99 20.70
N LEU A 766 -30.25 18.33 21.14
CA LEU A 766 -30.23 16.88 21.37
C LEU A 766 -31.08 16.45 22.58
N LEU A 767 -31.42 17.39 23.46
CA LEU A 767 -32.14 17.13 24.71
C LEU A 767 -33.65 17.39 24.57
N ASP A 768 -34.07 18.16 23.56
CA ASP A 768 -35.44 18.65 23.38
C ASP A 768 -36.28 17.83 22.37
N GLU A 769 -35.73 16.78 21.76
CA GLU A 769 -36.43 16.02 20.72
C GLU A 769 -37.44 15.00 21.29
N THR A 770 -38.69 15.45 21.45
CA THR A 770 -39.84 14.56 21.23
C THR A 770 -39.84 14.16 19.74
N PRO A 771 -39.90 12.87 19.37
CA PRO A 771 -39.76 12.47 17.98
C PRO A 771 -40.95 12.95 17.15
N THR A 772 -40.78 14.01 16.36
CA THR A 772 -41.76 14.51 15.39
C THR A 772 -41.15 14.51 13.98
N GLY A 773 -41.18 13.35 13.32
CA GLY A 773 -40.88 13.18 11.89
C GLY A 773 -41.62 11.97 11.34
N PRO A 774 -42.09 11.99 10.07
CA PRO A 774 -42.89 10.91 9.49
C PRO A 774 -42.05 9.63 9.35
N ALA A 775 -42.71 8.47 9.53
CA ALA A 775 -42.09 7.16 9.47
C ALA A 775 -41.56 6.82 8.08
N THR A 776 -40.26 6.52 7.98
CA THR A 776 -39.70 5.67 6.94
C THR A 776 -39.54 4.25 7.49
N ASP A 777 -39.87 3.26 6.67
CA ASP A 777 -39.96 1.86 7.06
C ASP A 777 -38.57 1.29 7.38
N GLY A 778 -38.37 0.92 8.64
CA GLY A 778 -37.12 0.36 9.19
C GLY A 778 -36.90 0.67 10.68
N GLY A 779 -37.54 1.71 11.22
CA GLY A 779 -37.29 2.23 12.59
C GLY A 779 -38.17 1.68 13.73
N ASP A 780 -39.00 0.66 13.50
CA ASP A 780 -40.03 0.24 14.48
C ASP A 780 -39.47 -0.49 15.72
N SER A 781 -38.36 -1.22 15.59
CA SER A 781 -37.72 -1.89 16.74
C SER A 781 -36.96 -0.90 17.64
N TYR A 782 -36.31 0.10 17.03
CA TYR A 782 -35.57 1.15 17.74
C TYR A 782 -36.50 2.12 18.46
N ARG A 783 -37.62 2.51 17.86
CA ARG A 783 -38.64 3.35 18.52
C ARG A 783 -39.24 2.69 19.75
N GLN A 784 -39.51 1.39 19.69
CA GLN A 784 -40.03 0.64 20.83
C GLN A 784 -38.99 0.53 21.96
N GLN A 785 -37.70 0.35 21.63
CA GLN A 785 -36.62 0.33 22.63
C GLN A 785 -36.35 1.71 23.24
N LYS A 786 -36.39 2.80 22.45
CA LYS A 786 -36.23 4.18 22.93
C LYS A 786 -37.40 4.59 23.82
N GLN A 787 -38.63 4.24 23.45
CA GLN A 787 -39.82 4.48 24.29
C GLN A 787 -39.76 3.67 25.59
N GLN A 788 -39.35 2.39 25.56
CA GLN A 788 -39.17 1.58 26.78
C GLN A 788 -38.07 2.12 27.71
N ARG A 789 -36.98 2.68 27.15
CA ARG A 789 -35.92 3.35 27.95
C ARG A 789 -36.40 4.66 28.57
N LEU A 790 -37.16 5.46 27.82
CA LEU A 790 -37.78 6.68 28.34
C LEU A 790 -38.83 6.40 29.42
N ASP A 791 -39.63 5.33 29.26
CA ASP A 791 -40.62 4.91 30.24
C ASP A 791 -39.97 4.30 31.51
N ALA A 792 -38.78 3.70 31.40
CA ALA A 792 -37.99 3.20 32.53
C ALA A 792 -37.37 4.34 33.36
N HIS A 793 -37.02 5.48 32.75
CA HIS A 793 -36.50 6.66 33.44
C HIS A 793 -37.58 7.53 34.11
N GLN A 794 -38.86 7.37 33.77
CA GLN A 794 -39.94 8.13 34.42
C GLN A 794 -40.25 7.68 35.86
N ASN A 795 -39.72 6.54 36.31
CA ASN A 795 -39.96 6.03 37.66
C ASN A 795 -38.93 6.48 38.71
N ASP A 796 -37.90 7.26 38.34
CA ASP A 796 -36.95 7.83 39.30
C ASP A 796 -37.06 9.36 39.28
N GLN A 797 -37.93 9.88 40.14
CA GLN A 797 -38.07 11.32 40.36
C GLN A 797 -36.88 11.83 41.20
N THR A 798 -35.75 12.17 40.59
CA THR A 798 -34.81 13.17 41.12
C THR A 798 -33.86 13.69 40.04
N GLU A 799 -33.94 15.00 39.79
CA GLU A 799 -33.03 15.85 38.98
C GLU A 799 -32.97 15.61 37.46
N THR A 800 -33.68 16.45 36.70
CA THR A 800 -33.35 16.71 35.28
C THR A 800 -31.94 17.30 35.21
N HIS A 801 -30.94 16.47 34.87
CA HIS A 801 -29.57 16.93 34.63
C HIS A 801 -29.53 17.81 33.37
N THR A 802 -29.72 19.12 33.54
CA THR A 802 -29.54 20.07 32.44
C THR A 802 -28.05 20.23 32.16
N LEU A 803 -27.67 20.16 30.88
CA LEU A 803 -26.29 20.40 30.45
C LEU A 803 -25.73 21.70 31.07
N PRO A 804 -24.51 21.70 31.66
CA PRO A 804 -23.91 22.88 32.26
C PRO A 804 -23.82 24.06 31.29
N ALA A 805 -23.98 25.30 31.78
CA ALA A 805 -24.03 26.49 30.92
C ALA A 805 -22.83 26.62 29.96
N HIS A 806 -21.64 26.22 30.40
CA HIS A 806 -20.41 26.29 29.61
C HIS A 806 -20.34 25.25 28.48
N LEU A 807 -21.14 24.17 28.51
CA LEU A 807 -21.23 23.16 27.43
C LEU A 807 -22.45 23.38 26.51
N ARG A 808 -23.27 24.41 26.77
CA ARG A 808 -24.40 24.77 25.90
C ARG A 808 -23.98 25.56 24.66
N ASP A 809 -22.80 26.16 24.68
CA ASP A 809 -22.26 26.86 23.51
C ASP A 809 -21.81 25.84 22.45
N PRO A 810 -22.09 26.06 21.16
CA PRO A 810 -21.56 25.21 20.10
C PRO A 810 -20.03 25.10 20.07
N VAL A 811 -19.28 26.05 20.62
CA VAL A 811 -17.81 25.99 20.67
C VAL A 811 -17.33 26.32 22.08
N VAL A 812 -16.50 25.44 22.63
CA VAL A 812 -15.96 25.55 23.99
C VAL A 812 -14.48 25.24 23.99
N PHE A 813 -13.70 26.01 24.73
CA PHE A 813 -12.30 25.69 25.04
C PHE A 813 -12.13 25.40 26.53
N ILE A 814 -11.40 24.33 26.85
CA ILE A 814 -11.12 23.89 28.22
C ILE A 814 -9.62 23.62 28.35
N ASP A 815 -8.98 24.33 29.28
CA ASP A 815 -7.62 24.07 29.70
C ASP A 815 -7.64 23.21 30.97
N PRO A 816 -7.18 21.95 30.93
CA PRO A 816 -7.17 21.08 32.10
C PRO A 816 -5.96 21.28 33.02
N ASP A 817 -5.01 22.16 32.69
CA ASP A 817 -3.74 22.35 33.43
C ASP A 817 -2.96 21.02 33.57
N GLY A 818 -2.91 20.27 32.46
CA GLY A 818 -2.28 18.95 32.37
C GLY A 818 -0.92 19.00 31.68
N THR A 819 0.00 18.12 32.08
CA THR A 819 1.32 17.99 31.48
C THR A 819 1.41 16.73 30.63
N ARG A 820 1.95 16.86 29.42
CA ARG A 820 2.25 15.75 28.51
C ARG A 820 3.30 14.80 29.09
N ASP A 821 3.06 13.51 28.96
CA ASP A 821 4.02 12.43 29.18
C ASP A 821 4.06 11.51 27.94
N GLY A 822 5.20 11.47 27.26
CA GLY A 822 5.33 10.80 25.96
C GLY A 822 4.32 11.32 24.95
N ASN A 823 3.50 10.44 24.36
CA ASN A 823 2.44 10.78 23.41
C ASN A 823 1.04 10.83 24.07
N THR A 824 0.99 11.10 25.37
CA THR A 824 -0.25 11.13 26.16
C THR A 824 -0.30 12.33 27.09
N ASN A 825 -1.50 12.74 27.46
CA ASN A 825 -1.77 13.66 28.56
C ASN A 825 -2.95 13.07 29.35
N LEU A 826 -2.64 12.43 30.48
CA LEU A 826 -3.64 11.71 31.27
C LEU A 826 -4.66 12.66 31.92
N THR A 827 -4.23 13.89 32.28
CA THR A 827 -5.13 14.91 32.81
C THR A 827 -6.11 15.39 31.74
N GLU A 828 -5.67 15.57 30.50
CA GLU A 828 -6.59 15.77 29.36
C GLU A 828 -7.55 14.59 29.20
N ALA A 829 -7.05 13.35 29.28
CA ALA A 829 -7.86 12.16 29.08
C ALA A 829 -8.95 12.00 30.16
N ASP A 830 -8.60 12.22 31.43
CA ASP A 830 -9.54 12.23 32.55
C ASP A 830 -10.58 13.35 32.37
N ARG A 831 -10.13 14.55 31.97
CA ARG A 831 -11.03 15.67 31.75
C ARG A 831 -12.01 15.43 30.60
N ILE A 832 -11.55 14.81 29.52
CA ILE A 832 -12.40 14.42 28.39
C ILE A 832 -13.45 13.41 28.84
N ALA A 833 -13.06 12.43 29.67
CA ALA A 833 -14.01 11.46 30.21
C ALA A 833 -15.12 12.15 31.03
N ASP A 834 -14.76 13.10 31.90
CA ASP A 834 -15.74 13.90 32.65
C ASP A 834 -16.72 14.65 31.73
N ILE A 835 -16.21 15.24 30.64
CA ILE A 835 -17.03 15.96 29.65
C ILE A 835 -17.99 15.01 28.93
N VAL A 836 -17.49 13.83 28.51
CA VAL A 836 -18.31 12.78 27.87
C VAL A 836 -19.43 12.34 28.82
N THR A 837 -19.09 12.00 30.06
CA THR A 837 -20.07 11.63 31.09
C THR A 837 -21.09 12.74 31.30
N THR A 838 -20.66 14.01 31.35
CA THR A 838 -21.57 15.15 31.49
C THR A 838 -22.59 15.26 30.34
N TYR A 839 -22.18 15.00 29.10
CA TYR A 839 -23.11 14.98 27.96
C TYR A 839 -24.08 13.79 28.04
N ILE A 840 -23.58 12.60 28.39
CA ILE A 840 -24.39 11.38 28.51
C ILE A 840 -25.42 11.52 29.65
N ASP A 841 -25.00 12.00 30.82
CA ASP A 841 -25.86 12.23 31.98
C ASP A 841 -26.94 13.28 31.68
N ALA A 842 -26.65 14.24 30.80
CA ALA A 842 -27.63 15.21 30.32
C ALA A 842 -28.63 14.64 29.30
N GLY A 843 -28.39 13.43 28.77
CA GLY A 843 -29.28 12.72 27.85
C GLY A 843 -28.81 12.61 26.40
N VAL A 844 -27.56 12.98 26.09
CA VAL A 844 -26.99 12.80 24.74
C VAL A 844 -26.64 11.33 24.51
N ASP A 845 -27.02 10.78 23.35
CA ASP A 845 -26.68 9.41 23.00
C ASP A 845 -25.14 9.25 22.84
N PRO A 846 -24.50 8.23 23.44
CA PRO A 846 -23.05 8.02 23.27
C PRO A 846 -22.61 7.92 21.81
N SER A 847 -23.48 7.43 20.92
CA SER A 847 -23.20 7.34 19.47
C SER A 847 -23.15 8.69 18.77
N ASP A 848 -23.70 9.75 19.37
CA ASP A 848 -23.69 11.13 18.86
C ASP A 848 -22.43 11.90 19.28
N ILE A 849 -21.57 11.30 20.10
CA ILE A 849 -20.33 11.90 20.63
C ILE A 849 -19.13 11.21 19.97
N GLY A 850 -18.11 11.98 19.59
CA GLY A 850 -16.81 11.47 19.18
C GLY A 850 -15.66 12.25 19.78
N VAL A 851 -14.53 11.58 20.01
CA VAL A 851 -13.30 12.19 20.49
C VAL A 851 -12.18 12.01 19.48
N ILE A 852 -11.46 13.08 19.18
CA ILE A 852 -10.33 13.12 18.26
C ILE A 852 -9.07 13.46 19.04
N ALA A 853 -8.00 12.68 18.85
CA ALA A 853 -6.68 12.97 19.41
C ALA A 853 -5.58 12.78 18.36
N PRO A 854 -4.49 13.56 18.40
CA PRO A 854 -3.39 13.46 17.44
C PRO A 854 -2.61 12.15 17.57
N PHE A 855 -2.49 11.63 18.79
CA PHE A 855 -1.70 10.45 19.09
C PHE A 855 -2.56 9.25 19.45
N ARG A 856 -2.18 8.07 18.95
CA ARG A 856 -2.89 6.83 19.25
C ARG A 856 -2.74 6.37 20.70
N ALA A 857 -1.61 6.65 21.33
CA ALA A 857 -1.44 6.43 22.76
C ALA A 857 -2.49 7.23 23.57
N GLN A 858 -2.78 8.47 23.14
CA GLN A 858 -3.85 9.27 23.73
C GLN A 858 -5.24 8.71 23.39
N VAL A 859 -5.47 8.28 22.14
CA VAL A 859 -6.71 7.57 21.77
C VAL A 859 -6.95 6.39 22.71
N ALA A 860 -5.96 5.52 22.92
CA ALA A 860 -6.08 4.38 23.83
C ALA A 860 -6.36 4.81 25.28
N ALA A 861 -5.65 5.83 25.78
CA ALA A 861 -5.86 6.35 27.13
C ALA A 861 -7.30 6.87 27.33
N ILE A 862 -7.88 7.55 26.34
CA ILE A 862 -9.25 8.06 26.39
C ILE A 862 -10.27 6.93 26.18
N SER A 863 -10.03 6.00 25.26
CA SER A 863 -10.92 4.85 25.00
C SER A 863 -11.11 3.99 26.25
N GLN A 864 -10.08 3.82 27.07
CA GLN A 864 -10.20 3.09 28.35
C GLN A 864 -11.08 3.79 29.38
N ARG A 865 -11.35 5.09 29.20
CA ARG A 865 -12.09 5.93 30.16
C ARG A 865 -13.49 6.28 29.69
N THR A 866 -13.84 5.99 28.43
CA THR A 866 -15.09 6.44 27.82
C THR A 866 -15.73 5.33 26.99
N SER A 867 -17.04 5.41 26.80
CA SER A 867 -17.81 4.44 25.99
C SER A 867 -18.13 4.95 24.58
N VAL A 868 -17.49 6.04 24.14
CA VAL A 868 -17.78 6.71 22.86
C VAL A 868 -16.71 6.40 21.82
N THR A 869 -16.95 6.78 20.57
CA THR A 869 -15.95 6.60 19.51
C THR A 869 -14.75 7.53 19.75
N VAL A 870 -13.54 6.97 19.84
CA VAL A 870 -12.27 7.72 19.97
C VAL A 870 -11.29 7.25 18.91
N ASP A 871 -10.69 8.17 18.16
CA ASP A 871 -9.78 7.84 17.06
C ASP A 871 -8.92 9.06 16.65
N THR A 872 -7.99 8.86 15.72
CA THR A 872 -7.16 9.94 15.16
C THR A 872 -7.90 10.74 14.08
N VAL A 873 -7.38 11.92 13.76
CA VAL A 873 -7.93 12.81 12.71
C VAL A 873 -8.11 12.08 11.38
N ASP A 874 -7.06 11.37 10.94
CA ASP A 874 -7.02 10.64 9.66
C ASP A 874 -8.12 9.57 9.57
N ARG A 875 -8.53 8.98 10.70
CA ARG A 875 -9.53 7.92 10.74
C ARG A 875 -10.94 8.43 10.97
N PHE A 876 -11.11 9.59 11.59
CA PHE A 876 -12.40 10.26 11.64
C PHE A 876 -12.84 10.85 10.30
N GLN A 877 -11.97 10.84 9.28
CA GLN A 877 -12.30 11.39 7.97
C GLN A 877 -13.51 10.69 7.35
N GLY A 878 -14.36 11.49 6.68
CA GLY A 878 -15.63 11.03 6.11
C GLY A 878 -16.75 10.76 7.11
N SER A 879 -16.45 10.67 8.42
CA SER A 879 -17.46 10.61 9.49
C SER A 879 -17.77 12.00 10.05
N ALA A 880 -18.87 12.14 10.79
CA ALA A 880 -19.22 13.33 11.56
C ALA A 880 -20.06 12.92 12.78
N LYS A 881 -20.03 13.71 13.84
CA LYS A 881 -20.81 13.48 15.07
C LYS A 881 -21.56 14.75 15.47
N GLU A 882 -22.61 14.60 16.27
CA GLU A 882 -23.33 15.76 16.80
C GLU A 882 -22.41 16.59 17.70
N ILE A 883 -21.64 15.91 18.56
CA ILE A 883 -20.62 16.51 19.43
C ILE A 883 -19.24 15.91 19.11
N ILE A 884 -18.24 16.77 18.93
CA ILE A 884 -16.83 16.37 18.82
C ILE A 884 -16.02 17.02 19.95
N ILE A 885 -15.14 16.23 20.55
CA ILE A 885 -14.17 16.68 21.54
C ILE A 885 -12.77 16.46 20.95
N ILE A 886 -11.91 17.47 20.97
CA ILE A 886 -10.53 17.39 20.45
C ILE A 886 -9.55 17.50 21.62
N SER A 887 -8.69 16.50 21.79
CA SER A 887 -7.53 16.53 22.71
C SER A 887 -6.31 17.03 21.93
N PHE A 888 -5.62 18.06 22.42
CA PHE A 888 -4.39 18.55 21.78
C PHE A 888 -3.13 17.89 22.33
N VAL A 889 -3.11 17.37 23.55
CA VAL A 889 -1.98 16.67 24.20
C VAL A 889 -0.74 17.54 24.46
N ALA A 890 -0.55 18.64 23.72
CA ALA A 890 0.61 19.53 23.82
C ALA A 890 0.70 20.26 25.17
N THR A 891 1.93 20.62 25.56
CA THR A 891 2.20 21.40 26.79
C THR A 891 3.35 22.37 26.53
N ASN A 892 3.18 23.64 26.91
CA ASN A 892 4.09 24.77 26.75
C ASN A 892 4.39 25.22 25.30
N SER A 893 4.60 24.30 24.35
CA SER A 893 4.86 24.62 22.93
C SER A 893 4.28 23.57 21.97
N LEU A 894 4.15 23.93 20.69
CA LEU A 894 3.72 23.07 19.59
C LEU A 894 4.91 22.75 18.66
N GLU A 895 5.84 21.91 19.11
CA GLU A 895 7.06 21.55 18.35
C GLU A 895 6.94 20.21 17.60
N GLU A 896 5.76 19.58 17.59
CA GLU A 896 5.57 18.27 16.95
C GLU A 896 5.10 18.39 15.49
N PRO A 897 5.61 17.56 14.56
CA PRO A 897 5.23 17.58 13.15
C PRO A 897 3.71 17.45 12.90
N ILE A 898 2.98 16.83 13.83
CA ILE A 898 1.52 16.68 13.72
C ILE A 898 0.75 18.01 13.76
N PHE A 899 1.34 19.06 14.35
CA PHE A 899 0.74 20.39 14.44
C PHE A 899 1.16 21.34 13.31
N GLU A 900 2.19 21.00 12.54
CA GLU A 900 2.65 21.78 11.38
C GLU A 900 1.59 21.81 10.27
N ASP A 901 0.88 20.70 10.06
CA ASP A 901 -0.19 20.63 9.08
C ASP A 901 -1.55 21.10 9.65
N THR A 902 -1.82 22.40 9.45
CA THR A 902 -3.08 23.03 9.86
C THR A 902 -4.34 22.41 9.22
N ARG A 903 -4.21 21.66 8.11
CA ARG A 903 -5.33 20.97 7.45
C ARG A 903 -5.88 19.84 8.32
N ARG A 904 -5.06 19.20 9.16
CA ARG A 904 -5.50 18.20 10.15
C ARG A 904 -6.49 18.82 11.15
N VAL A 905 -6.21 20.04 11.61
CA VAL A 905 -7.08 20.79 12.51
C VAL A 905 -8.39 21.16 11.81
N ASN A 906 -8.33 21.60 10.54
CA ASN A 906 -9.54 21.86 9.75
C ASN A 906 -10.43 20.61 9.67
N VAL A 907 -9.84 19.44 9.39
CA VAL A 907 -10.57 18.16 9.36
C VAL A 907 -11.21 17.87 10.69
N ALA A 908 -10.47 17.98 11.80
CA ALA A 908 -10.96 17.69 13.15
C ALA A 908 -12.15 18.59 13.55
N ILE A 909 -12.03 19.90 13.35
CA ILE A 909 -13.08 20.88 13.65
C ILE A 909 -14.35 20.59 12.84
N THR A 910 -14.18 20.25 11.56
CA THR A 910 -15.30 20.06 10.61
C THR A 910 -16.01 18.71 10.76
N ARG A 911 -15.62 17.90 11.75
CA ARG A 911 -16.36 16.69 12.15
C ARG A 911 -17.57 16.98 13.04
N ALA A 912 -17.61 18.15 13.68
CA ALA A 912 -18.68 18.53 14.60
C ALA A 912 -19.93 19.06 13.86
N ARG A 913 -21.13 18.68 14.31
CA ARG A 913 -22.39 19.30 13.82
C ARG A 913 -22.89 20.40 14.76
N LYS A 914 -23.21 20.02 16.00
CA LYS A 914 -23.91 20.87 16.99
C LYS A 914 -22.96 21.42 18.05
N GLY A 915 -21.95 20.65 18.47
CA GLY A 915 -21.01 21.05 19.51
C GLY A 915 -19.57 20.63 19.25
N LEU A 916 -18.64 21.51 19.58
CA LEU A 916 -17.20 21.30 19.49
C LEU A 916 -16.55 21.71 20.81
N VAL A 917 -15.83 20.79 21.44
CA VAL A 917 -15.05 21.05 22.66
C VAL A 917 -13.56 20.86 22.36
N LEU A 918 -12.78 21.91 22.57
CA LEU A 918 -11.33 21.91 22.43
C LEU A 918 -10.69 21.77 23.80
N VAL A 919 -9.86 20.74 24.00
CA VAL A 919 -9.19 20.45 25.27
C VAL A 919 -7.68 20.47 25.06
N GLY A 920 -6.98 21.39 25.72
CA GLY A 920 -5.52 21.51 25.60
C GLY A 920 -4.93 22.68 26.37
N ASP A 921 -3.61 22.76 26.40
CA ASP A 921 -2.86 23.79 27.12
C ASP A 921 -2.90 25.16 26.40
N THR A 922 -3.29 26.20 27.13
CA THR A 922 -3.35 27.58 26.64
C THR A 922 -1.98 28.08 26.18
N ALA A 923 -0.90 27.75 26.91
CA ALA A 923 0.44 28.24 26.61
C ALA A 923 0.96 27.64 25.29
N ALA A 924 0.82 26.33 25.11
CA ALA A 924 1.15 25.62 23.89
C ALA A 924 0.41 26.18 22.68
N LEU A 925 -0.93 26.27 22.74
CA LEU A 925 -1.71 26.77 21.60
C LEU A 925 -1.44 28.23 21.27
N SER A 926 -1.03 29.04 22.25
CA SER A 926 -0.66 30.44 22.02
C SER A 926 0.75 30.62 21.45
N SER A 927 1.57 29.55 21.42
CA SER A 927 2.94 29.60 20.90
C SER A 927 3.02 29.70 19.37
N ASP A 928 1.95 29.31 18.66
CA ASP A 928 1.84 29.37 17.21
C ASP A 928 0.72 30.36 16.76
N PRO A 929 0.95 31.21 15.74
CA PRO A 929 -0.03 32.20 15.30
C PRO A 929 -1.38 31.64 14.82
N PHE A 930 -1.38 30.47 14.17
CA PHE A 930 -2.61 29.83 13.69
C PHE A 930 -3.46 29.36 14.87
N TYR A 931 -2.84 28.64 15.82
CA TYR A 931 -3.51 28.11 17.00
C TYR A 931 -3.90 29.20 18.00
N ALA A 932 -3.14 30.30 18.09
CA ALA A 932 -3.53 31.47 18.85
C ALA A 932 -4.85 32.07 18.31
N THR A 933 -5.00 32.13 16.99
CA THR A 933 -6.28 32.58 16.39
C THR A 933 -7.42 31.60 16.68
N LEU A 934 -7.15 30.29 16.64
CA LEU A 934 -8.13 29.25 17.00
C LEU A 934 -8.62 29.43 18.44
N LEU A 935 -7.69 29.65 19.36
CA LEU A 935 -7.96 29.84 20.77
C LEU A 935 -8.78 31.10 21.02
N GLU A 936 -8.44 32.23 20.39
CA GLU A 936 -9.21 33.47 20.46
C GLU A 936 -10.65 33.26 19.96
N TRP A 937 -10.82 32.58 18.82
CA TRP A 937 -12.14 32.25 18.28
C TRP A 937 -12.94 31.34 19.22
N ALA A 938 -12.30 30.37 19.88
CA ALA A 938 -12.98 29.44 20.77
C ALA A 938 -13.39 30.05 22.12
N LYS A 939 -12.71 31.13 22.54
CA LYS A 939 -13.00 31.86 23.80
C LYS A 939 -14.04 32.97 23.67
N GLN A 940 -14.38 33.38 22.45
CA GLN A 940 -15.43 34.38 22.15
C GLN A 940 -16.83 33.86 22.50
#